data_AF-A0A1Z5SYD3-F1
#
_entry.id   AF-A0A1Z5SYD3-F1
#
_cell.length_a   1.000
_cell.length_b   1.000
_cell.length_c   1.000
_cell.angle_alpha   90.00
_cell.angle_beta   90.00
_cell.angle_gamma   90.00
#
_symmetry.space_group_name_H-M   'P 1'
#
loop_
_entity.id
_entity.type
_entity.pdbx_description
1 polymer ?
#
loop_
_entity_poly.entity_id
_entity_poly.type
_entity_poly.pdbx_seq_one_letter_code
_entity_poly.pdbx_strand_id
1 'polypeptide(L)'
;MGSSGDSRAFSDPKESWRSKEYPQLNLNYEALRHIANHYLPSGHGKCMFIDKVGRGTYHEIRLLEFEDGWTCIGRFTRDLQESVAIAESEIATRKHVRKHTSIPVPETYHINLDPTNAVGAPFVLMEHIEGHTLADMWPALKTDYRLAVLSDIAKVIAQLARLRLNVIGSLKMGGVVGQMQNQTIPDHLSGRGPFCSLKDYMLSFLPEDSDRPQDVKVLYPAIREEITRFCDAREGIEVLSAPYRLLHGDFDYQNMLFIWESPATPPRLSGIIDWDFSRTAPLYHLCEYPRLILDNNTEIGLYRENRLLRKEFVRLLAQNFPKHSRERELVRECFRYKTFALNGFESVFATCTWAEKLEKMLVKDYLEQLQDLREGRKSLPPYNGRGDSPEPDSEFSSSSAFRPLVLNIEAIKHVATFFLPGNHGKCLNVRDLSSGSFHIVKLLEFEDGWSCVGRFAEYEEEPLINLESEQATVRYLKKHSSLPVPETYLVNNNPSHVVGTTFVLQERLPGQSLSKIYDDLSIEHKLVAISQMGEAIANLSRLHFPAIGSLKEHGEVGPLQNYVYDDEPGRNPTGPHHTLKDFMFSFLSADGGQFAAARALFPAVKENLEPLLAEHAQNPILNPPWRLIHVDFNWQNVLFQQDESSGPPRLSGVIDWDCSFTGPVYYLYEYPPFIQDDDLERDRWEINKAARKQYVKSILDSFPEGSEARNEAWECFRQKSAWLNRFTDIFFLRRWGTERVEKVFVERYSQALRKDYVPAEGCWKAYTGRWNYKPDSEFREDSDDESEESSDESSSHSSE
;
A
#
# COMPACT_ATOMS: atom_id res chain seq x y z
N MET A 1 -15.87 42.84 -44.47
CA MET A 1 -15.10 43.33 -43.31
C MET A 1 -15.83 42.85 -42.07
N GLY A 2 -15.25 41.89 -41.35
CA GLY A 2 -15.94 41.14 -40.29
C GLY A 2 -15.16 41.08 -38.99
N SER A 3 -15.85 40.70 -37.93
CA SER A 3 -15.29 40.06 -36.73
C SER A 3 -16.40 39.30 -35.98
N SER A 4 -16.44 37.98 -36.16
CA SER A 4 -16.83 36.97 -35.16
C SER A 4 -15.69 36.87 -34.14
N GLY A 5 -15.87 36.73 -32.82
CA GLY A 5 -16.58 35.65 -32.13
C GLY A 5 -15.55 34.59 -31.71
N ASP A 6 -15.16 34.53 -30.43
CA ASP A 6 -15.21 33.27 -29.68
C ASP A 6 -15.00 33.41 -28.16
N SER A 7 -15.77 32.59 -27.46
CA SER A 7 -15.98 32.50 -26.02
C SER A 7 -14.83 31.84 -25.24
N ARG A 8 -14.45 32.40 -24.09
CA ARG A 8 -13.62 31.68 -23.09
C ARG A 8 -14.53 30.74 -22.31
N ALA A 9 -14.39 29.46 -22.60
CA ALA A 9 -15.16 28.37 -22.02
C ALA A 9 -15.00 28.29 -20.49
N PHE A 10 -16.13 27.99 -19.84
CA PHE A 10 -16.25 27.53 -18.47
C PHE A 10 -15.43 26.24 -18.30
N SER A 11 -14.56 26.19 -17.29
CA SER A 11 -13.87 24.96 -16.89
C SER A 11 -14.88 24.01 -16.25
N ASP A 12 -15.12 22.89 -16.92
CA ASP A 12 -15.94 21.76 -16.49
C ASP A 12 -15.37 21.12 -15.20
N PRO A 13 -16.19 20.89 -14.15
CA PRO A 13 -15.79 20.18 -12.93
C PRO A 13 -15.23 18.76 -13.14
N LYS A 14 -15.31 18.20 -14.35
CA LYS A 14 -14.77 16.88 -14.73
C LYS A 14 -13.24 16.84 -14.93
N GLU A 15 -12.52 17.96 -14.89
CA GLU A 15 -11.07 17.97 -15.21
C GLU A 15 -10.10 17.92 -14.00
N SER A 16 -10.57 18.03 -12.75
CA SER A 16 -9.65 18.15 -11.59
C SER A 16 -8.96 16.84 -11.14
N TRP A 17 -9.32 15.71 -11.76
CA TRP A 17 -8.63 14.40 -11.60
C TRP A 17 -8.20 13.76 -12.91
N ARG A 18 -8.21 14.51 -14.02
CA ARG A 18 -7.41 14.07 -15.17
C ARG A 18 -5.96 14.15 -14.71
N SER A 19 -5.29 13.00 -14.54
CA SER A 19 -3.85 12.99 -14.83
C SER A 19 -3.74 13.73 -16.16
N LYS A 20 -3.00 14.83 -16.23
CA LYS A 20 -2.64 15.41 -17.52
C LYS A 20 -1.86 14.33 -18.24
N GLU A 21 -2.56 13.45 -18.95
CA GLU A 21 -1.91 12.46 -19.78
C GLU A 21 -1.38 13.27 -20.95
N TYR A 22 -0.11 13.66 -20.85
CA TYR A 22 0.53 14.42 -21.89
C TYR A 22 0.42 13.64 -23.22
N PRO A 23 0.11 14.31 -24.33
CA PRO A 23 -0.01 13.64 -25.62
C PRO A 23 1.26 12.86 -25.96
N GLN A 24 1.12 11.86 -26.82
CA GLN A 24 2.26 11.10 -27.32
C GLN A 24 3.24 12.06 -28.04
N LEU A 25 4.54 11.92 -27.75
CA LEU A 25 5.57 12.70 -28.42
C LEU A 25 5.79 12.17 -29.84
N ASN A 26 5.68 13.07 -30.82
CA ASN A 26 6.01 12.80 -32.21
C ASN A 26 7.48 13.16 -32.47
N LEU A 27 8.38 12.26 -32.09
CA LEU A 27 9.82 12.49 -32.19
C LEU A 27 10.35 12.27 -33.62
N ASN A 28 11.16 13.19 -34.12
CA ASN A 28 11.88 13.02 -35.38
C ASN A 28 13.15 12.19 -35.17
N TYR A 29 13.05 10.89 -35.47
CA TYR A 29 14.16 9.95 -35.29
C TYR A 29 15.35 10.20 -36.24
N GLU A 30 15.16 10.82 -37.40
CA GLU A 30 16.27 11.17 -38.29
C GLU A 30 17.11 12.29 -37.68
N ALA A 31 16.46 13.33 -37.16
CA ALA A 31 17.13 14.42 -36.44
C ALA A 31 17.83 13.89 -35.19
N LEU A 32 17.18 12.99 -34.44
CA LEU A 32 17.76 12.38 -33.25
C LEU A 32 19.00 11.55 -33.58
N ARG A 33 18.97 10.72 -34.63
CA ARG A 33 20.15 9.98 -35.11
C ARG A 33 21.28 10.90 -35.52
N HIS A 34 20.98 12.00 -36.20
CA HIS A 34 21.99 12.97 -36.62
C HIS A 34 22.70 13.59 -35.41
N ILE A 35 21.94 14.02 -34.40
CA ILE A 35 22.49 14.57 -33.16
C ILE A 35 23.28 13.51 -32.41
N ALA A 36 22.74 12.30 -32.26
CA ALA A 36 23.40 11.22 -31.55
C ALA A 36 24.76 10.85 -32.19
N ASN A 37 24.82 10.74 -33.52
CA ASN A 37 26.05 10.44 -34.24
C ASN A 37 27.10 11.57 -34.17
N HIS A 38 26.68 12.82 -33.91
CA HIS A 38 27.58 13.97 -33.88
C HIS A 38 28.11 14.30 -32.47
N TYR A 39 27.26 14.20 -31.45
CA TYR A 39 27.55 14.69 -30.10
C TYR A 39 27.89 13.60 -29.08
N LEU A 40 27.58 12.33 -29.35
CA LEU A 40 27.95 11.23 -28.45
C LEU A 40 29.42 10.83 -28.63
N PRO A 41 30.00 10.09 -27.66
CA PRO A 41 31.40 9.67 -27.73
C PRO A 41 31.75 9.03 -29.08
N SER A 42 32.87 9.46 -29.68
CA SER A 42 33.31 8.96 -30.98
C SER A 42 33.78 7.52 -30.88
N GLY A 43 33.46 6.70 -31.89
CA GLY A 43 33.97 5.32 -32.01
C GLY A 43 32.91 4.23 -32.07
N HIS A 44 31.64 4.57 -31.78
CA HIS A 44 30.53 3.61 -31.73
C HIS A 44 29.82 3.36 -33.07
N GLY A 45 30.23 4.05 -34.15
CA GLY A 45 29.56 3.96 -35.45
C GLY A 45 28.23 4.71 -35.48
N LYS A 46 27.29 4.26 -36.31
CA LYS A 46 25.96 4.91 -36.46
C LYS A 46 24.94 4.34 -35.46
N CYS A 47 24.02 5.20 -35.01
CA CYS A 47 22.82 4.76 -34.30
C CYS A 47 21.88 4.00 -35.25
N MET A 48 21.67 2.71 -34.95
CA MET A 48 20.88 1.78 -35.75
C MET A 48 19.42 1.76 -35.28
N PHE A 49 19.22 1.56 -33.97
CA PHE A 49 17.90 1.38 -33.37
C PHE A 49 17.58 2.47 -32.35
N ILE A 50 16.30 2.83 -32.27
CA ILE A 50 15.76 3.77 -31.29
C ILE A 50 14.43 3.19 -30.79
N ASP A 51 14.47 2.56 -29.62
CA ASP A 51 13.33 1.83 -29.06
C ASP A 51 12.75 2.53 -27.85
N LYS A 52 11.42 2.48 -27.72
CA LYS A 52 10.72 2.95 -26.52
C LYS A 52 10.86 1.91 -25.42
N VAL A 53 11.55 2.25 -24.35
CA VAL A 53 11.77 1.34 -23.20
C VAL A 53 10.95 1.71 -21.98
N GLY A 54 10.45 2.95 -21.90
CA GLY A 54 9.65 3.37 -20.76
C GLY A 54 8.88 4.66 -21.00
N ARG A 55 7.87 4.88 -20.18
CA ARG A 55 7.07 6.12 -20.14
C ARG A 55 6.68 6.37 -18.69
N GLY A 56 7.22 7.43 -18.10
CA GLY A 56 6.75 7.97 -16.82
C GLY A 56 5.72 9.07 -17.03
N THR A 57 5.25 9.68 -15.93
CA THR A 57 4.30 10.80 -15.96
C THR A 57 4.81 11.96 -16.80
N TYR A 58 6.07 12.37 -16.58
CA TYR A 58 6.67 13.55 -17.20
C TYR A 58 7.61 13.23 -18.37
N HIS A 59 8.17 12.02 -18.39
CA HIS A 59 9.24 11.68 -19.32
C HIS A 59 8.93 10.44 -20.16
N GLU A 60 9.37 10.47 -21.40
CA GLU A 60 9.42 9.32 -22.28
C GLU A 60 10.87 8.89 -22.50
N ILE A 61 11.16 7.60 -22.36
CA ILE A 61 12.52 7.05 -22.40
C ILE A 61 12.72 6.27 -23.70
N ARG A 62 13.81 6.56 -24.39
CA ARG A 62 14.29 5.83 -25.58
C ARG A 62 15.65 5.21 -25.32
N LEU A 63 15.82 3.97 -25.74
CA LEU A 63 17.12 3.32 -25.84
C LEU A 63 17.63 3.47 -27.27
N LEU A 64 18.83 4.02 -27.42
CA LEU A 64 19.54 4.16 -28.69
C LEU A 64 20.65 3.12 -28.73
N GLU A 65 20.67 2.29 -29.77
CA GLU A 65 21.69 1.25 -29.98
C GLU A 65 22.54 1.56 -31.21
N PHE A 66 23.85 1.39 -31.07
CA PHE A 66 24.87 1.70 -32.08
C PHE A 66 25.42 0.45 -32.76
N GLU A 67 26.10 0.62 -33.90
CA GLU A 67 26.64 -0.48 -34.73
C GLU A 67 27.56 -1.45 -33.96
N ASP A 68 28.26 -0.97 -32.94
CA ASP A 68 29.17 -1.77 -32.10
C ASP A 68 28.49 -2.41 -30.87
N GLY A 69 27.17 -2.25 -30.72
CA GLY A 69 26.39 -2.70 -29.57
C GLY A 69 26.43 -1.74 -28.37
N TRP A 70 27.08 -0.58 -28.48
CA TRP A 70 27.03 0.44 -27.43
C TRP A 70 25.64 1.08 -27.37
N THR A 71 25.20 1.44 -26.15
CA THR A 71 23.84 1.93 -25.90
C THR A 71 23.83 3.25 -25.14
N CYS A 72 22.83 4.08 -25.45
CA CYS A 72 22.57 5.37 -24.81
C CYS A 72 21.08 5.52 -24.48
N ILE A 73 20.75 6.23 -23.40
CA ILE A 73 19.37 6.62 -23.08
C ILE A 73 19.08 8.03 -23.57
N GLY A 74 17.95 8.21 -24.26
CA GLY A 74 17.33 9.50 -24.50
C GLY A 74 16.11 9.70 -23.59
N ARG A 75 16.16 10.70 -22.71
CA ARG A 75 15.03 11.12 -21.87
C ARG A 75 14.39 12.35 -22.48
N PHE A 76 13.10 12.28 -22.78
CA PHE A 76 12.33 13.33 -23.45
C PHE A 76 11.23 13.86 -22.54
N THR A 77 11.16 15.18 -22.36
CA THR A 77 10.08 15.81 -21.60
C THR A 77 8.78 15.75 -22.39
N ARG A 78 7.70 15.30 -21.73
CA ARG A 78 6.34 15.24 -22.29
C ARG A 78 5.54 16.52 -22.04
N ASP A 79 5.94 17.30 -21.04
CA ASP A 79 5.42 18.65 -20.81
C ASP A 79 6.27 19.70 -21.55
N LEU A 80 5.84 20.07 -22.75
CA LEU A 80 6.55 21.08 -23.55
C LEU A 80 6.54 22.50 -22.92
N GLN A 81 5.81 22.69 -21.83
CA GLN A 81 5.78 23.93 -21.05
C GLN A 81 6.58 23.83 -19.74
N GLU A 82 7.24 22.70 -19.48
CA GLU A 82 8.07 22.51 -18.30
C GLU A 82 9.18 23.56 -18.24
N SER A 83 9.46 24.04 -17.03
CA SER A 83 10.56 24.96 -16.79
C SER A 83 11.90 24.28 -17.04
N VAL A 84 12.66 24.85 -17.98
CA VAL A 84 14.05 24.47 -18.29
C VAL A 84 14.93 24.41 -17.02
N ALA A 85 14.61 25.21 -15.99
CA ALA A 85 15.35 25.24 -14.73
C ALA A 85 15.29 23.91 -13.95
N ILE A 86 14.23 23.11 -14.14
CA ILE A 86 14.09 21.78 -13.51
C ILE A 86 15.15 20.84 -14.09
N ALA A 87 15.18 20.70 -15.42
CA ALA A 87 16.17 19.87 -16.11
C ALA A 87 17.61 20.35 -15.86
N GLU A 88 17.86 21.67 -15.91
CA GLU A 88 19.18 22.21 -15.57
C GLU A 88 19.63 21.87 -14.15
N SER A 89 18.69 21.92 -13.19
CA SER A 89 18.94 21.57 -11.79
C SER A 89 19.22 20.07 -11.60
N GLU A 90 18.45 19.20 -12.27
CA GLU A 90 18.67 17.75 -12.27
C GLU A 90 20.08 17.42 -12.81
N ILE A 91 20.47 18.00 -13.96
CA ILE A 91 21.79 17.79 -14.56
C ILE A 91 22.89 18.32 -13.64
N ALA A 92 22.72 19.52 -13.07
CA ALA A 92 23.68 20.09 -12.12
C ALA A 92 23.86 19.20 -10.89
N THR A 93 22.77 18.61 -10.40
CA THR A 93 22.77 17.69 -9.25
C THR A 93 23.53 16.42 -9.57
N ARG A 94 23.21 15.73 -10.67
CA ARG A 94 23.94 14.51 -11.09
C ARG A 94 25.42 14.75 -11.26
N LYS A 95 25.81 15.88 -11.88
CA LYS A 95 27.22 16.27 -12.02
C LYS A 95 27.89 16.52 -10.67
N HIS A 96 27.18 17.14 -9.72
CA HIS A 96 27.70 17.36 -8.38
C HIS A 96 27.87 16.03 -7.60
N VAL A 97 26.88 15.13 -7.66
CA VAL A 97 26.92 13.82 -7.02
C VAL A 97 28.07 12.98 -7.58
N ARG A 98 28.19 12.87 -8.91
CA ARG A 98 29.25 12.11 -9.58
C ARG A 98 30.65 12.63 -9.24
N LYS A 99 30.80 13.95 -9.08
CA LYS A 99 32.09 14.58 -8.77
C LYS A 99 32.54 14.35 -7.33
N HIS A 100 31.62 14.24 -6.37
CA HIS A 100 31.94 14.26 -4.94
C HIS A 100 31.60 12.96 -4.20
N THR A 101 31.03 11.98 -4.89
CA THR A 101 30.64 10.69 -4.31
C THR A 101 31.00 9.54 -5.25
N SER A 102 30.90 8.32 -4.77
CA SER A 102 30.95 7.11 -5.59
C SER A 102 29.56 6.58 -5.92
N ILE A 103 28.50 7.38 -5.74
CA ILE A 103 27.14 6.98 -6.09
C ILE A 103 27.07 6.90 -7.63
N PRO A 104 26.65 5.75 -8.20
CA PRO A 104 26.48 5.65 -9.64
C PRO A 104 25.23 6.42 -10.06
N VAL A 105 25.42 7.46 -10.87
CA VAL A 105 24.37 8.29 -11.48
C VAL A 105 24.69 8.43 -12.96
N PRO A 106 23.74 8.55 -13.88
CA PRO A 106 24.03 8.52 -15.33
C PRO A 106 24.80 9.77 -15.80
N GLU A 107 25.76 9.56 -16.72
CA GLU A 107 26.54 10.65 -17.33
C GLU A 107 25.71 11.34 -18.40
N THR A 108 25.71 12.68 -18.42
CA THR A 108 25.04 13.43 -19.47
C THR A 108 25.98 13.65 -20.64
N TYR A 109 25.59 13.18 -21.83
CA TYR A 109 26.37 13.32 -23.07
C TYR A 109 25.95 14.55 -23.87
N HIS A 110 24.66 14.77 -24.03
CA HIS A 110 24.13 15.90 -24.80
C HIS A 110 22.79 16.38 -24.24
N ILE A 111 22.52 17.67 -24.38
CA ILE A 111 21.32 18.33 -23.84
C ILE A 111 20.78 19.28 -24.91
N ASN A 112 19.48 19.21 -25.17
CA ASN A 112 18.76 20.23 -25.93
C ASN A 112 17.37 20.43 -25.31
N LEU A 113 17.21 21.53 -24.57
CA LEU A 113 15.99 21.82 -23.82
C LEU A 113 15.03 22.77 -24.56
N ASP A 114 15.33 23.11 -25.82
CA ASP A 114 14.43 23.92 -26.65
C ASP A 114 13.26 23.07 -27.13
N PRO A 115 11.99 23.37 -26.77
CA PRO A 115 10.84 22.58 -27.21
C PRO A 115 10.60 22.63 -28.73
N THR A 116 11.22 23.57 -29.44
CA THR A 116 11.11 23.75 -30.89
C THR A 116 12.25 23.10 -31.69
N ASN A 117 13.14 22.37 -31.01
CA ASN A 117 14.27 21.73 -31.68
C ASN A 117 13.82 20.69 -32.73
N ALA A 118 14.72 20.35 -33.66
CA ALA A 118 14.43 19.49 -34.80
C ALA A 118 13.95 18.06 -34.44
N VAL A 119 14.18 17.59 -33.21
CA VAL A 119 13.70 16.30 -32.70
C VAL A 119 12.22 16.38 -32.27
N GLY A 120 11.72 17.56 -31.92
CA GLY A 120 10.31 17.80 -31.60
C GLY A 120 9.94 17.75 -30.11
N ALA A 121 10.93 17.61 -29.21
CA ALA A 121 10.74 17.70 -27.75
C ALA A 121 12.06 18.03 -27.04
N PRO A 122 12.05 18.70 -25.87
CA PRO A 122 13.23 18.83 -25.00
C PRO A 122 13.78 17.46 -24.61
N PHE A 123 15.10 17.28 -24.64
CA PHE A 123 15.71 15.99 -24.31
C PHE A 123 17.13 16.06 -23.74
N VAL A 124 17.49 14.97 -23.08
CA VAL A 124 18.84 14.69 -22.59
C VAL A 124 19.27 13.31 -23.10
N LEU A 125 20.42 13.25 -23.77
CA LEU A 125 21.12 12.00 -24.07
C LEU A 125 22.11 11.70 -22.96
N MET A 126 22.05 10.49 -22.40
CA MET A 126 22.82 10.11 -21.22
C MET A 126 23.21 8.63 -21.22
N GLU A 127 24.14 8.29 -20.34
CA GLU A 127 24.61 6.93 -20.07
C GLU A 127 23.44 5.97 -19.82
N HIS A 128 23.45 4.84 -20.51
CA HIS A 128 22.61 3.70 -20.18
C HIS A 128 23.26 2.92 -19.05
N ILE A 129 22.66 2.98 -17.85
CA ILE A 129 23.10 2.17 -16.72
C ILE A 129 22.35 0.84 -16.76
N GLU A 130 23.10 -0.26 -16.80
CA GLU A 130 22.53 -1.61 -16.76
C GLU A 130 21.88 -1.93 -15.40
N GLY A 131 20.75 -2.64 -15.42
CA GLY A 131 20.08 -3.14 -14.23
C GLY A 131 18.56 -3.13 -14.36
N HIS A 132 17.90 -3.69 -13.36
CA HIS A 132 16.45 -3.66 -13.20
C HIS A 132 16.07 -2.74 -12.04
N THR A 133 14.85 -2.23 -12.02
CA THR A 133 14.40 -1.42 -10.88
C THR A 133 14.30 -2.29 -9.63
N LEU A 134 14.59 -1.71 -8.46
CA LEU A 134 14.44 -2.46 -7.21
C LEU A 134 12.97 -2.86 -6.98
N ALA A 135 12.00 -2.12 -7.54
CA ALA A 135 10.58 -2.46 -7.50
C ALA A 135 10.32 -3.88 -8.04
N ASP A 136 10.86 -4.16 -9.23
CA ASP A 136 10.66 -5.43 -9.92
C ASP A 136 11.31 -6.60 -9.16
N MET A 137 12.42 -6.34 -8.47
CA MET A 137 13.20 -7.38 -7.78
C MET A 137 12.75 -7.63 -6.34
N TRP A 138 12.30 -6.60 -5.60
CA TRP A 138 12.09 -6.65 -4.15
C TRP A 138 11.18 -7.79 -3.67
N PRO A 139 10.05 -8.11 -4.34
CA PRO A 139 9.18 -9.21 -3.93
C PRO A 139 9.89 -10.58 -3.92
N ALA A 140 10.83 -10.80 -4.84
CA ALA A 140 11.56 -12.06 -4.98
C ALA A 140 12.77 -12.20 -4.03
N LEU A 141 13.21 -11.11 -3.39
CA LEU A 141 14.38 -11.13 -2.52
C LEU A 141 14.07 -11.78 -1.16
N LYS A 142 14.96 -12.68 -0.73
CA LYS A 142 14.97 -13.18 0.65
C LYS A 142 15.48 -12.10 1.61
N THR A 143 15.12 -12.19 2.89
CA THR A 143 15.47 -11.21 3.93
C THR A 143 16.97 -10.89 4.00
N ASP A 144 17.87 -11.87 3.87
CA ASP A 144 19.31 -11.61 3.87
C ASP A 144 19.77 -10.75 2.67
N TYR A 145 19.13 -10.91 1.50
CA TYR A 145 19.42 -10.10 0.32
C TYR A 145 18.76 -8.73 0.41
N ARG A 146 17.58 -8.64 1.03
CA ARG A 146 16.95 -7.37 1.41
C ARG A 146 17.87 -6.56 2.33
N LEU A 147 18.52 -7.20 3.31
CA LEU A 147 19.51 -6.55 4.17
C LEU A 147 20.75 -6.08 3.41
N ALA A 148 21.23 -6.84 2.42
CA ALA A 148 22.33 -6.44 1.55
C ALA A 148 21.96 -5.21 0.70
N VAL A 149 20.77 -5.20 0.09
CA VAL A 149 20.22 -4.05 -0.63
C VAL A 149 20.10 -2.83 0.27
N LEU A 150 19.52 -2.99 1.47
CA LEU A 150 19.42 -1.92 2.46
C LEU A 150 20.79 -1.40 2.90
N SER A 151 21.82 -2.24 2.93
CA SER A 151 23.20 -1.81 3.16
C SER A 151 23.70 -0.89 2.06
N ASP A 152 23.42 -1.19 0.80
CA ASP A 152 23.78 -0.33 -0.33
C ASP A 152 23.03 1.00 -0.31
N ILE A 153 21.72 0.98 -0.02
CA ILE A 153 20.91 2.20 0.16
C ILE A 153 21.46 3.05 1.32
N ALA A 154 21.83 2.41 2.44
CA ALA A 154 22.43 3.08 3.57
C ALA A 154 23.78 3.73 3.22
N LYS A 155 24.61 3.10 2.38
CA LYS A 155 25.86 3.70 1.88
C LYS A 155 25.60 4.94 1.02
N VAL A 156 24.57 4.92 0.18
CA VAL A 156 24.14 6.07 -0.63
C VAL A 156 23.75 7.24 0.26
N ILE A 157 22.84 7.02 1.21
CA ILE A 157 22.40 8.05 2.16
C ILE A 157 23.58 8.59 2.96
N ALA A 158 24.49 7.72 3.40
CA ALA A 158 25.69 8.16 4.12
C ALA A 158 26.61 9.05 3.26
N GLN A 159 26.71 8.80 1.95
CA GLN A 159 27.46 9.65 1.03
C GLN A 159 26.77 11.00 0.81
N LEU A 160 25.46 11.02 0.60
CA LEU A 160 24.67 12.26 0.53
C LEU A 160 24.75 13.07 1.84
N ALA A 161 24.80 12.38 2.99
CA ALA A 161 24.97 12.99 4.31
C ALA A 161 26.35 13.64 4.51
N ARG A 162 27.32 13.41 3.62
CA ARG A 162 28.63 14.09 3.63
C ARG A 162 28.65 15.33 2.74
N LEU A 163 27.68 15.49 1.83
CA LEU A 163 27.52 16.68 1.01
C LEU A 163 26.87 17.80 1.85
N ARG A 164 27.70 18.70 2.37
CA ARG A 164 27.30 19.76 3.31
C ARG A 164 27.14 21.10 2.59
N LEU A 165 25.93 21.67 2.63
CA LEU A 165 25.56 22.90 1.95
C LEU A 165 24.93 23.88 2.95
N ASN A 166 25.05 25.20 2.74
CA ASN A 166 24.67 26.19 3.76
C ASN A 166 23.25 26.74 3.66
N VAL A 167 22.55 26.45 2.55
CA VAL A 167 21.17 26.90 2.31
C VAL A 167 20.32 25.77 1.73
N ILE A 168 19.00 25.87 1.91
CA ILE A 168 17.95 24.98 1.37
C ILE A 168 17.55 25.50 -0.01
N GLY A 169 17.59 24.66 -1.04
CA GLY A 169 17.25 25.02 -2.43
C GLY A 169 17.74 23.98 -3.43
N SER A 170 17.69 24.28 -4.72
CA SER A 170 18.12 23.36 -5.77
C SER A 170 19.49 23.73 -6.33
N LEU A 171 20.30 22.73 -6.72
CA LEU A 171 21.63 22.97 -7.28
C LEU A 171 21.52 23.56 -8.68
N LYS A 172 22.33 24.58 -8.96
CA LYS A 172 22.51 25.15 -10.29
C LYS A 172 23.85 24.74 -10.87
N MET A 173 23.99 24.92 -12.20
CA MET A 173 25.28 24.75 -12.87
C MET A 173 26.38 25.53 -12.15
N GLY A 174 27.51 24.86 -11.92
CA GLY A 174 28.61 25.40 -11.11
C GLY A 174 28.57 24.99 -9.63
N GLY A 175 27.52 24.30 -9.17
CA GLY A 175 27.44 23.73 -7.81
C GLY A 175 26.98 24.70 -6.73
N VAL A 176 26.37 25.83 -7.11
CA VAL A 176 25.77 26.80 -6.19
C VAL A 176 24.30 26.44 -5.98
N VAL A 177 23.79 26.57 -4.76
CA VAL A 177 22.38 26.36 -4.45
C VAL A 177 21.60 27.64 -4.75
N GLY A 178 20.55 27.52 -5.57
CA GLY A 178 19.65 28.61 -5.93
C GLY A 178 18.21 28.34 -5.51
N GLN A 179 17.27 28.96 -6.23
CA GLN A 179 15.84 28.76 -6.03
C GLN A 179 15.47 27.27 -6.13
N MET A 180 14.64 26.82 -5.20
CA MET A 180 14.12 25.47 -5.16
C MET A 180 13.20 25.21 -6.35
N GLN A 181 13.44 24.10 -7.02
CA GLN A 181 12.51 23.51 -7.98
C GLN A 181 11.55 22.61 -7.21
N ASN A 182 10.24 22.82 -7.35
CA ASN A 182 9.21 22.07 -6.64
C ASN A 182 7.93 22.01 -7.50
N GLN A 183 7.19 20.90 -7.42
CA GLN A 183 5.95 20.67 -8.16
C GLN A 183 4.75 21.50 -7.66
N THR A 184 4.71 21.87 -6.38
CA THR A 184 3.57 22.50 -5.72
C THR A 184 3.61 24.03 -5.71
N ILE A 185 4.76 24.64 -5.98
CA ILE A 185 4.91 26.10 -6.06
C ILE A 185 5.15 26.48 -7.54
N PRO A 186 4.18 27.16 -8.19
CA PRO A 186 4.32 27.60 -9.58
C PRO A 186 5.60 28.41 -9.84
N ASP A 187 6.18 28.22 -11.03
CA ASP A 187 7.49 28.78 -11.35
C ASP A 187 7.57 30.31 -11.32
N HIS A 188 6.43 30.96 -11.53
CA HIS A 188 6.30 32.41 -11.61
C HIS A 188 6.17 33.08 -10.23
N LEU A 189 5.97 32.31 -9.14
CA LEU A 189 5.84 32.88 -7.80
C LEU A 189 7.21 33.27 -7.21
N SER A 190 7.25 34.45 -6.59
CA SER A 190 8.44 34.94 -5.88
C SER A 190 8.66 34.19 -4.56
N GLY A 191 9.90 34.15 -4.05
CA GLY A 191 10.19 33.60 -2.71
C GLY A 191 10.58 32.12 -2.62
N ARG A 192 10.97 31.47 -3.73
CA ARG A 192 11.40 30.04 -3.75
C ARG A 192 12.82 29.77 -3.21
N GLY A 193 13.34 30.64 -2.34
CA GLY A 193 14.67 30.52 -1.78
C GLY A 193 15.80 30.99 -2.72
N PRO A 194 17.07 30.59 -2.47
CA PRO A 194 17.48 29.64 -1.44
C PRO A 194 17.18 30.14 -0.03
N PHE A 195 16.86 29.22 0.88
CA PHE A 195 16.47 29.54 2.26
C PHE A 195 17.62 29.30 3.23
N CYS A 196 17.81 30.21 4.17
CA CYS A 196 18.87 30.10 5.19
C CYS A 196 18.45 29.26 6.41
N SER A 197 17.15 29.01 6.58
CA SER A 197 16.59 28.26 7.70
C SER A 197 15.43 27.34 7.29
N LEU A 198 15.17 26.32 8.11
CA LEU A 198 13.99 25.45 7.97
C LEU A 198 12.69 26.25 8.11
N LYS A 199 12.67 27.25 9.00
CA LYS A 199 11.54 28.15 9.20
C LYS A 199 11.21 28.93 7.92
N ASP A 200 12.22 29.54 7.29
CA ASP A 200 12.04 30.30 6.05
C ASP A 200 11.53 29.40 4.92
N TYR A 201 12.07 28.18 4.82
CA TYR A 201 11.59 27.18 3.87
C TYR A 201 10.12 26.84 4.09
N MET A 202 9.71 26.50 5.32
CA MET A 202 8.31 26.12 5.60
C MET A 202 7.34 27.29 5.38
N LEU A 203 7.72 28.51 5.79
CA LEU A 203 6.88 29.70 5.61
C LEU A 203 6.72 30.11 4.14
N SER A 204 7.62 29.67 3.26
CA SER A 204 7.55 29.96 1.82
C SER A 204 6.36 29.31 1.10
N PHE A 205 5.78 28.25 1.67
CA PHE A 205 4.61 27.55 1.10
C PHE A 205 3.27 28.21 1.43
N LEU A 206 3.26 29.27 2.24
CA LEU A 206 2.04 29.90 2.73
C LEU A 206 1.79 31.33 2.18
N PRO A 207 2.20 31.71 0.94
CA PRO A 207 2.19 33.11 0.50
C PRO A 207 0.77 33.70 0.47
N GLU A 208 0.64 34.99 0.78
CA GLU A 208 -0.66 35.69 0.78
C GLU A 208 -1.27 35.78 -0.62
N ASP A 209 -0.40 35.92 -1.63
CA ASP A 209 -0.69 35.96 -3.06
C ASP A 209 -0.74 34.57 -3.71
N SER A 210 -0.88 33.49 -2.92
CA SER A 210 -1.08 32.13 -3.45
C SER A 210 -2.38 32.01 -4.26
N ASP A 211 -2.32 31.26 -5.36
CA ASP A 211 -3.48 30.85 -6.16
C ASP A 211 -4.38 29.79 -5.47
N ARG A 212 -4.03 29.34 -4.26
CA ARG A 212 -4.81 28.36 -3.50
C ARG A 212 -6.17 28.90 -3.03
N PRO A 213 -7.16 28.02 -2.77
CA PRO A 213 -8.51 28.42 -2.36
C PRO A 213 -8.55 29.39 -1.17
N GLN A 214 -9.47 30.36 -1.19
CA GLN A 214 -9.55 31.40 -0.16
C GLN A 214 -9.79 30.84 1.26
N ASP A 215 -10.53 29.74 1.36
CA ASP A 215 -10.84 29.05 2.60
C ASP A 215 -9.70 28.15 3.11
N VAL A 216 -8.68 27.89 2.28
CA VAL A 216 -7.37 27.37 2.71
C VAL A 216 -6.51 28.52 3.21
N LYS A 217 -6.45 29.63 2.46
CA LYS A 217 -5.63 30.80 2.80
C LYS A 217 -6.01 31.46 4.13
N VAL A 218 -7.27 31.41 4.53
CA VAL A 218 -7.72 31.90 5.85
C VAL A 218 -7.03 31.19 7.03
N LEU A 219 -6.51 29.98 6.82
CA LEU A 219 -5.78 29.21 7.83
C LEU A 219 -4.30 29.58 7.91
N TYR A 220 -3.74 30.22 6.88
CA TYR A 220 -2.30 30.49 6.78
C TYR A 220 -1.76 31.35 7.93
N PRO A 221 -2.42 32.42 8.40
CA PRO A 221 -1.90 33.20 9.52
C PRO A 221 -1.68 32.36 10.78
N ALA A 222 -2.65 31.50 11.12
CA ALA A 222 -2.54 30.60 12.28
C ALA A 222 -1.45 29.54 12.08
N ILE A 223 -1.34 28.97 10.88
CA ILE A 223 -0.29 27.98 10.56
C ILE A 223 1.08 28.62 10.61
N ARG A 224 1.25 29.85 10.09
CA ARG A 224 2.52 30.60 10.15
C ARG A 224 2.94 30.83 11.60
N GLU A 225 2.00 31.15 12.48
CA GLU A 225 2.26 31.33 13.91
C GLU A 225 2.72 30.01 14.56
N GLU A 226 2.02 28.90 14.29
CA GLU A 226 2.38 27.59 14.85
C GLU A 226 3.73 27.07 14.31
N ILE A 227 3.98 27.20 13.00
CA ILE A 227 5.29 26.86 12.40
C ILE A 227 6.40 27.71 13.00
N THR A 228 6.16 29.02 13.15
CA THR A 228 7.13 29.94 13.76
C THR A 228 7.46 29.51 15.18
N ARG A 229 6.44 29.27 16.01
CA ARG A 229 6.61 28.79 17.39
C ARG A 229 7.35 27.45 17.43
N PHE A 230 6.96 26.51 16.57
CA PHE A 230 7.58 25.19 16.49
C PHE A 230 9.07 25.28 16.15
N CYS A 231 9.43 26.07 15.13
CA CYS A 231 10.81 26.25 14.69
C CYS A 231 11.65 27.04 15.70
N ASP A 232 11.12 28.13 16.27
CA ASP A 232 11.84 28.96 17.24
C ASP A 232 12.16 28.18 18.52
N ALA A 233 11.23 27.32 18.98
CA ALA A 233 11.47 26.41 20.11
C ALA A 233 12.54 25.33 19.85
N ARG A 234 12.96 25.18 18.59
CA ARG A 234 13.88 24.15 18.10
C ARG A 234 15.11 24.75 17.43
N GLU A 235 15.33 26.04 17.60
CA GLU A 235 16.52 26.72 17.12
C GLU A 235 17.77 26.07 17.74
N GLY A 236 18.79 25.82 16.92
CA GLY A 236 20.02 25.17 17.35
C GLY A 236 19.99 23.64 17.40
N ILE A 237 18.86 22.99 17.09
CA ILE A 237 18.83 21.54 16.91
C ILE A 237 19.59 21.19 15.63
N GLU A 238 20.73 20.51 15.80
CA GLU A 238 21.70 20.22 14.73
C GLU A 238 21.08 19.47 13.54
N VAL A 239 20.16 18.52 13.77
CA VAL A 239 19.55 17.75 12.68
C VAL A 239 18.57 18.55 11.81
N LEU A 240 18.12 19.71 12.29
CA LEU A 240 17.21 20.64 11.61
C LEU A 240 17.95 21.83 10.97
N SER A 241 19.17 22.10 11.41
CA SER A 241 19.92 23.31 11.12
C SER A 241 21.00 23.06 10.04
N ALA A 242 21.60 24.14 9.54
CA ALA A 242 22.74 24.04 8.64
C ALA A 242 23.93 23.30 9.33
N PRO A 243 24.78 22.58 8.58
CA PRO A 243 24.71 22.41 7.13
C PRO A 243 23.54 21.50 6.72
N TYR A 244 22.94 21.80 5.57
CA TYR A 244 21.93 21.00 4.87
C TYR A 244 22.59 19.90 4.04
N ARG A 245 21.80 18.91 3.61
CA ARG A 245 22.22 17.76 2.80
C ARG A 245 21.48 17.71 1.49
N LEU A 246 22.12 17.15 0.48
CA LEU A 246 21.48 16.91 -0.80
C LEU A 246 20.49 15.74 -0.69
N LEU A 247 19.26 15.94 -1.14
CA LEU A 247 18.19 14.95 -1.27
C LEU A 247 17.88 14.73 -2.75
N HIS A 248 17.49 13.51 -3.09
CA HIS A 248 17.19 13.06 -4.44
C HIS A 248 15.95 13.73 -5.08
N GLY A 249 14.96 14.11 -4.27
CA GLY A 249 13.66 14.58 -4.76
C GLY A 249 12.60 13.48 -4.70
N ASP A 250 12.86 12.32 -5.31
CA ASP A 250 12.02 11.11 -5.26
C ASP A 250 12.86 9.85 -4.98
N PHE A 251 13.29 9.65 -3.73
CA PHE A 251 14.20 8.56 -3.36
C PHE A 251 13.46 7.22 -3.19
N ASP A 252 12.79 6.79 -4.25
CA ASP A 252 11.94 5.60 -4.31
C ASP A 252 12.67 4.42 -4.97
N TYR A 253 12.26 3.20 -4.66
CA TYR A 253 12.88 1.97 -5.15
C TYR A 253 12.67 1.75 -6.66
N GLN A 254 11.68 2.40 -7.28
CA GLN A 254 11.57 2.48 -8.75
C GLN A 254 12.75 3.22 -9.40
N ASN A 255 13.40 4.13 -8.66
CA ASN A 255 14.51 4.97 -9.14
C ASN A 255 15.90 4.39 -8.79
N MET A 256 15.94 3.16 -8.29
CA MET A 256 17.18 2.46 -7.92
C MET A 256 17.36 1.24 -8.82
N LEU A 257 18.46 1.21 -9.57
CA LEU A 257 18.81 0.11 -10.45
C LEU A 257 19.75 -0.86 -9.74
N PHE A 258 19.42 -2.16 -9.79
CA PHE A 258 20.28 -3.22 -9.30
C PHE A 258 20.53 -4.27 -10.39
N ILE A 259 21.69 -4.92 -10.30
CA ILE A 259 22.04 -6.08 -11.11
C ILE A 259 21.97 -7.32 -10.21
N TRP A 260 21.22 -8.33 -10.66
CA TRP A 260 21.05 -9.60 -9.97
C TRP A 260 21.32 -10.78 -10.91
N GLU A 261 22.61 -11.07 -11.12
CA GLU A 261 23.08 -12.07 -12.08
C GLU A 261 22.76 -13.52 -11.68
N SER A 262 22.62 -13.79 -10.38
CA SER A 262 22.38 -15.14 -9.87
C SER A 262 21.62 -15.13 -8.54
N PRO A 263 20.64 -16.04 -8.34
CA PRO A 263 19.99 -16.26 -7.05
C PRO A 263 20.93 -16.71 -5.92
N ALA A 264 22.17 -17.08 -6.23
CA ALA A 264 23.19 -17.47 -5.24
C ALA A 264 23.92 -16.28 -4.60
N THR A 265 23.79 -15.07 -5.18
CA THR A 265 24.46 -13.86 -4.72
C THR A 265 23.47 -12.71 -4.50
N PRO A 266 23.71 -11.81 -3.54
CA PRO A 266 22.84 -10.66 -3.33
C PRO A 266 22.89 -9.70 -4.54
N PRO A 267 21.77 -9.00 -4.85
CA PRO A 267 21.78 -7.92 -5.83
C PRO A 267 22.77 -6.82 -5.46
N ARG A 268 23.36 -6.17 -6.47
CA ARG A 268 24.28 -5.03 -6.30
C ARG A 268 23.71 -3.77 -6.92
N LEU A 269 23.81 -2.64 -6.22
CA LEU A 269 23.41 -1.34 -6.76
C LEU A 269 24.24 -1.01 -8.01
N SER A 270 23.59 -0.73 -9.13
CA SER A 270 24.22 -0.31 -10.38
C SER A 270 23.99 1.16 -10.71
N GLY A 271 22.88 1.76 -10.26
CA GLY A 271 22.55 3.15 -10.57
C GLY A 271 21.46 3.75 -9.70
N ILE A 272 21.50 5.07 -9.55
CA ILE A 272 20.39 5.89 -9.04
C ILE A 272 20.03 6.90 -10.13
N ILE A 273 18.78 6.83 -10.57
CA ILE A 273 18.25 7.59 -11.68
C ILE A 273 17.16 8.55 -11.21
N ASP A 274 16.75 9.45 -12.10
CA ASP A 274 15.63 10.37 -11.88
C ASP A 274 15.79 11.38 -10.72
N TRP A 275 16.82 12.24 -10.81
CA TRP A 275 17.14 13.25 -9.79
C TRP A 275 16.27 14.51 -9.87
N ASP A 276 15.06 14.40 -10.43
CA ASP A 276 14.14 15.51 -10.57
C ASP A 276 13.72 16.06 -9.21
N PHE A 277 13.54 17.38 -9.13
CA PHE A 277 13.19 18.07 -7.87
C PHE A 277 14.17 17.82 -6.71
N SER A 278 15.40 17.39 -7.02
CA SER A 278 16.52 17.35 -6.08
C SER A 278 16.72 18.71 -5.41
N ARG A 279 16.95 18.65 -4.09
CA ARG A 279 17.08 19.84 -3.26
C ARG A 279 17.97 19.58 -2.05
N THR A 280 18.49 20.64 -1.47
CA THR A 280 19.11 20.59 -0.15
C THR A 280 18.05 20.73 0.93
N ALA A 281 18.16 19.94 2.00
CA ALA A 281 17.25 20.00 3.14
C ALA A 281 17.98 19.61 4.44
N PRO A 282 17.38 19.81 5.62
CA PRO A 282 17.96 19.33 6.88
C PRO A 282 18.33 17.85 6.86
N LEU A 283 19.35 17.47 7.65
CA LEU A 283 19.75 16.06 7.80
C LEU A 283 18.56 15.17 8.21
N TYR A 284 17.63 15.75 9.00
CA TYR A 284 16.34 15.15 9.34
C TYR A 284 15.60 14.55 8.13
N HIS A 285 15.49 15.27 7.01
CA HIS A 285 14.73 14.81 5.83
C HIS A 285 15.51 13.82 4.97
N LEU A 286 16.85 13.82 5.06
CA LEU A 286 17.66 12.83 4.37
C LEU A 286 17.59 11.46 5.07
N CYS A 287 17.53 11.46 6.40
CA CYS A 287 17.45 10.25 7.21
C CYS A 287 15.99 9.78 7.32
N GLU A 288 15.47 9.18 6.26
CA GLU A 288 14.16 8.53 6.20
C GLU A 288 14.29 7.03 5.96
N TYR A 289 13.27 6.27 6.35
CA TYR A 289 13.18 4.86 5.98
C TYR A 289 12.81 4.73 4.48
N PRO A 290 13.43 3.80 3.73
CA PRO A 290 13.01 3.50 2.36
C PRO A 290 11.54 3.10 2.28
N ARG A 291 10.81 3.57 1.26
CA ARG A 291 9.35 3.35 1.12
C ARG A 291 8.92 1.88 1.17
N LEU A 292 9.78 1.00 0.65
CA LEU A 292 9.60 -0.45 0.61
C LEU A 292 9.67 -1.17 1.98
N ILE A 293 10.15 -0.50 3.04
CA ILE A 293 10.12 -1.04 4.41
C ILE A 293 9.19 -0.25 5.32
N LEU A 294 8.27 0.52 4.73
CA LEU A 294 7.20 1.17 5.48
C LEU A 294 5.96 0.28 5.52
N ASP A 295 5.29 0.30 6.66
CA ASP A 295 4.02 -0.41 6.82
C ASP A 295 2.92 0.31 6.04
N ASN A 296 2.06 -0.45 5.34
CA ASN A 296 0.84 0.07 4.73
C ASN A 296 -0.34 -0.85 5.05
N ASN A 297 -1.56 -0.32 5.10
CA ASN A 297 -2.73 -1.09 5.53
C ASN A 297 -3.13 -2.24 4.57
N THR A 298 -2.49 -2.35 3.41
CA THR A 298 -2.77 -3.37 2.39
C THR A 298 -1.84 -4.58 2.48
N GLU A 299 -0.68 -4.46 3.16
CA GLU A 299 0.36 -5.50 3.26
C GLU A 299 0.69 -5.81 4.72
N ILE A 300 -0.35 -6.06 5.52
CA ILE A 300 -0.25 -6.30 6.98
C ILE A 300 0.71 -7.47 7.30
N GLY A 301 0.83 -8.45 6.39
CA GLY A 301 1.76 -9.57 6.51
C GLY A 301 3.24 -9.18 6.49
N LEU A 302 3.60 -8.00 5.95
CA LEU A 302 4.99 -7.52 5.88
C LEU A 302 5.41 -6.70 7.11
N TYR A 303 4.49 -6.33 8.01
CA TYR A 303 4.78 -5.42 9.12
C TYR A 303 5.94 -5.85 10.00
N ARG A 304 6.02 -7.15 10.27
CA ARG A 304 7.06 -7.72 11.10
C ARG A 304 8.43 -7.67 10.42
N GLU A 305 8.49 -8.07 9.16
CA GLU A 305 9.73 -8.00 8.41
C GLU A 305 10.17 -6.55 8.24
N ASN A 306 9.26 -5.64 7.88
CA ASN A 306 9.50 -4.21 7.77
C ASN A 306 10.01 -3.62 9.09
N ARG A 307 9.45 -4.02 10.22
CA ARG A 307 9.96 -3.66 11.55
C ARG A 307 11.42 -4.08 11.75
N LEU A 308 11.76 -5.33 11.45
CA LEU A 308 13.14 -5.83 11.55
C LEU A 308 14.09 -5.10 10.59
N LEU A 309 13.66 -4.91 9.35
CA LEU A 309 14.42 -4.23 8.31
C LEU A 309 14.65 -2.75 8.66
N ARG A 310 13.66 -2.04 9.23
CA ARG A 310 13.82 -0.65 9.70
C ARG A 310 14.85 -0.56 10.82
N LYS A 311 14.74 -1.42 11.83
CA LYS A 311 15.73 -1.49 12.92
C LYS A 311 17.14 -1.70 12.39
N GLU A 312 17.31 -2.63 11.45
CA GLU A 312 18.62 -2.90 10.87
C GLU A 312 19.10 -1.84 9.91
N PHE A 313 18.20 -1.18 9.18
CA PHE A 313 18.55 -0.07 8.31
C PHE A 313 19.21 1.08 9.10
N VAL A 314 18.68 1.44 10.27
CA VAL A 314 19.31 2.47 11.14
C VAL A 314 20.72 2.02 11.56
N ARG A 315 20.90 0.74 11.89
CA ARG A 315 22.22 0.19 12.25
C ARG A 315 23.18 0.25 11.05
N LEU A 316 22.74 -0.18 9.86
CA LEU A 316 23.52 -0.18 8.63
C LEU A 316 23.93 1.24 8.23
N LEU A 317 23.01 2.21 8.31
CA LEU A 317 23.32 3.62 8.06
C LEU A 317 24.33 4.16 9.06
N ALA A 318 24.14 3.94 10.36
CA ALA A 318 25.07 4.40 11.39
C ALA A 318 26.47 3.78 11.27
N GLN A 319 26.61 2.58 10.70
CA GLN A 319 27.89 1.91 10.48
C GLN A 319 28.78 2.55 9.41
N ASN A 320 28.19 3.33 8.52
CA ASN A 320 28.94 4.11 7.55
C ASN A 320 29.71 5.29 8.17
N PHE A 321 29.59 5.49 9.48
CA PHE A 321 30.26 6.55 10.23
C PHE A 321 31.11 5.95 11.38
N PRO A 322 32.24 6.58 11.76
CA PRO A 322 33.11 6.09 12.83
C PRO A 322 32.36 5.85 14.16
N LYS A 323 32.79 4.82 14.92
CA LYS A 323 32.05 4.24 16.07
C LYS A 323 31.71 5.21 17.22
N HIS A 324 32.30 6.40 17.25
CA HIS A 324 32.02 7.45 18.26
C HIS A 324 32.00 8.85 17.62
N SER A 325 31.66 8.94 16.33
CA SER A 325 31.57 10.22 15.63
C SER A 325 30.25 10.94 15.93
N ARG A 326 30.29 12.27 15.94
CA ARG A 326 29.09 13.10 16.08
C ARG A 326 28.10 12.83 14.94
N GLU A 327 28.58 12.61 13.73
CA GLU A 327 27.76 12.26 12.57
C GLU A 327 26.98 10.96 12.78
N ARG A 328 27.61 9.94 13.38
CA ARG A 328 26.94 8.68 13.72
C ARG A 328 25.81 8.89 14.74
N GLU A 329 26.01 9.78 15.71
CA GLU A 329 24.96 10.15 16.65
C GLU A 329 23.83 10.90 15.96
N LEU A 330 24.15 11.90 15.14
CA LEU A 330 23.18 12.73 14.43
C LEU A 330 22.28 11.90 13.49
N VAL A 331 22.83 10.96 12.71
CA VAL A 331 21.98 10.12 11.84
C VAL A 331 21.01 9.25 12.63
N ARG A 332 21.40 8.75 13.82
CA ARG A 332 20.50 8.00 14.71
C ARG A 332 19.47 8.92 15.36
N GLU A 333 19.90 10.13 15.72
CA GLU A 333 19.03 11.15 16.30
C GLU A 333 17.93 11.57 15.33
N CYS A 334 18.21 11.64 14.02
CA CYS A 334 17.16 11.93 13.03
C CYS A 334 15.98 10.96 13.09
N PHE A 335 16.21 9.66 13.35
CA PHE A 335 15.12 8.68 13.47
C PHE A 335 14.36 8.81 14.79
N ARG A 336 15.02 9.26 15.86
CA ARG A 336 14.38 9.55 17.17
C ARG A 336 13.62 10.87 17.18
N TYR A 337 14.05 11.80 16.35
CA TYR A 337 13.50 13.16 16.32
C TYR A 337 12.23 13.26 15.45
N LYS A 338 11.80 12.17 14.80
CA LYS A 338 10.68 12.19 13.85
C LYS A 338 9.42 12.78 14.49
N THR A 339 8.82 13.74 13.79
CA THR A 339 7.66 14.48 14.28
C THR A 339 6.66 14.75 13.16
N PHE A 340 5.37 14.63 13.49
CA PHE A 340 4.29 14.94 12.54
C PHE A 340 4.38 16.39 12.04
N ALA A 341 4.86 17.33 12.85
CA ALA A 341 5.00 18.73 12.44
C ALA A 341 5.87 18.91 11.19
N LEU A 342 6.89 18.07 10.99
CA LEU A 342 7.75 18.14 9.81
C LEU A 342 7.27 17.22 8.69
N ASN A 343 6.93 15.97 9.01
CA ASN A 343 6.54 14.98 8.00
C ASN A 343 5.13 15.26 7.43
N GLY A 344 4.21 15.70 8.28
CA GLY A 344 2.89 16.19 7.88
C GLY A 344 2.97 17.45 7.02
N PHE A 345 3.96 18.34 7.27
CA PHE A 345 4.18 19.50 6.42
C PHE A 345 4.58 19.11 5.00
N GLU A 346 5.57 18.21 4.88
CA GLU A 346 6.01 17.74 3.57
C GLU A 346 4.86 17.06 2.80
N SER A 347 4.05 16.26 3.48
CA SER A 347 2.86 15.61 2.92
C SER A 347 1.81 16.62 2.44
N VAL A 348 1.44 17.59 3.28
CA VAL A 348 0.33 18.50 2.99
C VAL A 348 0.72 19.62 2.02
N PHE A 349 1.96 20.13 2.07
CA PHE A 349 2.35 21.34 1.33
C PHE A 349 3.41 21.10 0.25
N ALA A 350 4.39 20.23 0.50
CA ALA A 350 5.62 20.21 -0.31
C ALA A 350 5.67 19.14 -1.41
N THR A 351 4.84 18.10 -1.31
CA THR A 351 4.92 16.91 -2.18
C THR A 351 3.83 16.86 -3.25
N CYS A 352 2.59 17.28 -2.94
CA CYS A 352 1.46 17.18 -3.87
C CYS A 352 0.56 18.44 -3.85
N THR A 353 -0.16 18.65 -4.95
CA THR A 353 -1.34 19.53 -5.00
C THR A 353 -2.61 18.72 -4.78
N TRP A 354 -3.55 19.25 -4.00
CA TRP A 354 -4.75 18.52 -3.61
C TRP A 354 -5.99 19.12 -4.29
N ALA A 355 -7.03 18.31 -4.49
CA ALA A 355 -8.34 18.84 -4.91
C ALA A 355 -8.92 19.75 -3.82
N GLU A 356 -9.62 20.83 -4.20
CA GLU A 356 -10.01 21.93 -3.30
C GLU A 356 -10.62 21.47 -1.96
N LYS A 357 -11.59 20.53 -2.00
CA LYS A 357 -12.25 20.01 -0.79
C LYS A 357 -11.32 19.20 0.11
N LEU A 358 -10.40 18.46 -0.50
CA LEU A 358 -9.45 17.61 0.21
C LEU A 358 -8.31 18.45 0.80
N GLU A 359 -7.84 19.46 0.08
CA GLU A 359 -6.79 20.38 0.51
C GLU A 359 -7.15 21.07 1.83
N LYS A 360 -8.34 21.66 1.89
CA LYS A 360 -8.82 22.33 3.10
C LYS A 360 -8.83 21.42 4.32
N MET A 361 -9.28 20.17 4.13
CA MET A 361 -9.35 19.19 5.21
C MET A 361 -7.95 18.86 5.75
N LEU A 362 -7.00 18.62 4.84
CA LEU A 362 -5.62 18.29 5.19
C LEU A 362 -4.88 19.46 5.84
N VAL A 363 -5.03 20.68 5.30
CA VAL A 363 -4.44 21.91 5.86
C VAL A 363 -5.01 22.21 7.25
N LYS A 364 -6.32 22.02 7.44
CA LYS A 364 -6.97 22.17 8.75
C LYS A 364 -6.49 21.11 9.74
N ASP A 365 -6.40 19.85 9.34
CA ASP A 365 -5.88 18.78 10.19
C ASP A 365 -4.43 19.07 10.61
N TYR A 366 -3.57 19.49 9.67
CA TYR A 366 -2.21 19.88 9.99
C TYR A 366 -2.12 21.01 11.03
N LEU A 367 -2.94 22.07 10.91
CA LEU A 367 -3.00 23.14 11.90
C LEU A 367 -3.38 22.61 13.30
N GLU A 368 -4.41 21.77 13.37
CA GLU A 368 -4.88 21.22 14.64
C GLU A 368 -3.82 20.29 15.27
N GLN A 369 -3.10 19.50 14.47
CA GLN A 369 -2.00 18.68 14.98
C GLN A 369 -0.84 19.52 15.54
N LEU A 370 -0.54 20.68 14.94
CA LEU A 370 0.44 21.61 15.51
C LEU A 370 -0.02 22.20 16.85
N GLN A 371 -1.32 22.53 16.96
CA GLN A 371 -1.92 23.04 18.20
C GLN A 371 -1.96 21.97 19.29
N ASP A 372 -2.28 20.72 18.93
CA ASP A 372 -2.25 19.58 19.82
C ASP A 372 -0.83 19.33 20.33
N LEU A 373 0.17 19.36 19.44
CA LEU A 373 1.58 19.25 19.80
C LEU A 373 2.01 20.37 20.76
N ARG A 374 1.59 21.62 20.52
CA ARG A 374 1.85 22.76 21.40
C ARG A 374 1.27 22.56 22.81
N GLU A 375 0.08 21.97 22.89
CA GLU A 375 -0.65 21.76 24.14
C GLU A 375 -0.26 20.45 24.85
N GLY A 376 0.67 19.68 24.28
CA GLY A 376 1.07 18.38 24.81
C GLY A 376 -0.02 17.31 24.67
N ARG A 377 -1.00 17.52 23.78
CA ARG A 377 -2.01 16.53 23.42
C ARG A 377 -1.41 15.51 22.44
N LYS A 378 -2.01 14.32 22.38
CA LYS A 378 -1.56 13.24 21.49
C LYS A 378 -1.75 13.69 20.04
N SER A 379 -0.65 13.79 19.29
CA SER A 379 -0.66 14.08 17.85
C SER A 379 -0.59 12.79 17.03
N LEU A 380 -0.85 12.90 15.73
CA LEU A 380 -0.66 11.81 14.77
C LEU A 380 0.79 11.29 14.80
N PRO A 381 1.00 10.00 14.46
CA PRO A 381 2.33 9.46 14.37
C PRO A 381 3.17 10.28 13.38
N PRO A 382 4.48 10.39 13.60
CA PRO A 382 5.37 11.16 12.73
C PRO A 382 5.58 10.53 11.35
N TYR A 383 4.87 9.45 11.04
CA TYR A 383 5.19 8.53 9.97
C TYR A 383 3.95 8.19 9.15
N ASN A 384 4.09 8.20 7.82
CA ASN A 384 2.99 8.02 6.87
C ASN A 384 2.58 6.56 6.61
N GLY A 385 3.14 5.60 7.35
CA GLY A 385 2.83 4.18 7.15
C GLY A 385 1.64 3.71 7.99
N ARG A 386 1.90 3.39 9.27
CA ARG A 386 0.88 2.87 10.19
C ARG A 386 0.16 4.01 10.92
N GLY A 387 -1.15 4.15 10.72
CA GLY A 387 -1.95 5.19 11.37
C GLY A 387 -2.16 4.99 12.87
N ASP A 388 -2.09 3.74 13.36
CA ASP A 388 -2.43 3.31 14.72
C ASP A 388 -1.25 2.97 15.64
N SER A 389 -0.02 3.09 15.15
CA SER A 389 1.17 2.97 16.00
C SER A 389 1.85 4.33 16.15
N PRO A 390 1.84 4.93 17.35
CA PRO A 390 2.35 6.29 17.54
C PRO A 390 3.87 6.41 17.48
N GLU A 391 4.66 5.33 17.44
CA GLU A 391 6.09 5.42 17.73
C GLU A 391 6.98 4.51 16.86
N PRO A 392 7.90 5.08 16.08
CA PRO A 392 9.16 4.40 15.75
C PRO A 392 10.04 4.17 17.00
N ASP A 393 9.72 4.82 18.14
CA ASP A 393 10.58 4.99 19.32
C ASP A 393 10.46 3.92 20.43
N SER A 394 9.51 2.99 20.34
CA SER A 394 9.55 1.77 21.17
C SER A 394 10.73 0.84 20.81
N GLU A 395 11.50 1.16 19.77
CA GLU A 395 12.66 0.37 19.31
C GLU A 395 14.01 0.87 19.83
N PHE A 396 14.08 2.08 20.38
CA PHE A 396 15.31 2.67 20.93
C PHE A 396 15.23 3.07 22.41
N SER A 397 14.03 3.14 23.01
CA SER A 397 13.86 3.32 24.45
C SER A 397 13.86 1.97 25.17
N SER A 398 14.85 1.74 26.04
CA SER A 398 14.91 0.55 26.87
C SER A 398 14.03 0.70 28.11
N SER A 399 12.92 -0.05 28.21
CA SER A 399 12.43 -0.59 29.51
C SER A 399 11.34 -1.66 29.43
N SER A 400 10.59 -1.84 28.33
CA SER A 400 9.99 -3.16 28.09
C SER A 400 11.05 -4.00 27.40
N ALA A 401 11.56 -5.01 28.09
CA ALA A 401 12.41 -5.99 27.45
C ALA A 401 11.53 -6.71 26.41
N PHE A 402 11.52 -6.21 25.17
CA PHE A 402 11.19 -7.01 24.00
C PHE A 402 12.24 -8.11 23.96
N ARG A 403 11.99 -9.18 24.70
CA ARG A 403 12.72 -10.42 24.52
C ARG A 403 12.20 -10.92 23.17
N PRO A 404 13.02 -11.03 22.12
CA PRO A 404 12.60 -11.77 20.95
C PRO A 404 12.06 -13.12 21.47
N LEU A 405 10.89 -13.56 21.00
CA LEU A 405 10.35 -14.84 21.40
C LEU A 405 11.43 -15.91 21.16
N VAL A 406 12.07 -16.36 22.23
CA VAL A 406 13.11 -17.37 22.14
C VAL A 406 12.40 -18.71 22.19
N LEU A 407 12.03 -19.20 21.02
CA LEU A 407 11.52 -20.54 20.89
C LEU A 407 12.60 -21.54 21.32
N ASN A 408 12.24 -22.42 22.25
CA ASN A 408 13.10 -23.52 22.64
C ASN A 408 13.04 -24.61 21.56
N ILE A 409 13.94 -24.53 20.58
CA ILE A 409 13.99 -25.44 19.43
C ILE A 409 14.11 -26.90 19.86
N GLU A 410 14.86 -27.20 20.92
CA GLU A 410 15.00 -28.58 21.41
C GLU A 410 13.71 -29.08 22.08
N ALA A 411 12.98 -28.21 22.77
CA ALA A 411 11.64 -28.55 23.25
C ALA A 411 10.65 -28.76 22.11
N ILE A 412 10.70 -27.94 21.05
CA ILE A 412 9.88 -28.13 19.85
C ILE A 412 10.16 -29.50 19.22
N LYS A 413 11.44 -29.85 19.00
CA LYS A 413 11.82 -31.15 18.46
C LYS A 413 11.34 -32.30 19.34
N HIS A 414 11.49 -32.17 20.66
CA HIS A 414 11.05 -33.18 21.61
C HIS A 414 9.53 -33.36 21.55
N VAL A 415 8.75 -32.28 21.66
CA VAL A 415 7.28 -32.33 21.54
C VAL A 415 6.87 -32.95 20.23
N ALA A 416 7.45 -32.50 19.12
CA ALA A 416 7.11 -32.99 17.80
C ALA A 416 7.45 -34.48 17.60
N THR A 417 8.53 -34.97 18.21
CA THR A 417 8.93 -36.39 18.15
C THR A 417 7.98 -37.31 18.92
N PHE A 418 7.39 -36.85 20.03
CA PHE A 418 6.63 -37.73 20.93
C PHE A 418 5.10 -37.57 20.84
N PHE A 419 4.60 -36.43 20.36
CA PHE A 419 3.18 -36.11 20.40
C PHE A 419 2.50 -36.00 19.03
N LEU A 420 3.27 -36.03 17.93
CA LEU A 420 2.69 -36.04 16.58
C LEU A 420 2.23 -37.45 16.19
N PRO A 421 1.20 -37.56 15.34
CA PRO A 421 0.71 -38.85 14.87
C PRO A 421 1.77 -39.57 14.03
N GLY A 422 1.69 -40.91 13.99
CA GLY A 422 2.62 -41.75 13.23
C GLY A 422 3.94 -42.03 13.95
N ASN A 423 4.82 -42.79 13.28
CA ASN A 423 6.18 -43.06 13.77
C ASN A 423 7.19 -42.54 12.74
N HIS A 424 7.46 -41.25 12.80
CA HIS A 424 8.32 -40.52 11.86
C HIS A 424 9.79 -40.45 12.31
N GLY A 425 10.14 -41.10 13.42
CA GLY A 425 11.46 -40.96 14.05
C GLY A 425 11.64 -39.59 14.71
N LYS A 426 12.88 -39.14 14.86
CA LYS A 426 13.18 -37.87 15.52
C LYS A 426 12.96 -36.67 14.59
N CYS A 427 12.47 -35.57 15.17
CA CYS A 427 12.52 -34.27 14.50
C CYS A 427 13.98 -33.80 14.41
N LEU A 428 14.53 -33.80 13.20
CA LEU A 428 15.92 -33.45 12.93
C LEU A 428 16.12 -31.93 12.88
N ASN A 429 15.20 -31.22 12.23
CA ASN A 429 15.37 -29.82 11.90
C ASN A 429 14.11 -29.00 12.13
N VAL A 430 14.29 -27.74 12.52
CA VAL A 430 13.22 -26.75 12.68
C VAL A 430 13.72 -25.48 11.98
N ARG A 431 13.10 -25.12 10.86
CA ARG A 431 13.51 -23.96 10.04
C ARG A 431 12.38 -22.96 9.88
N ASP A 432 12.73 -21.70 9.67
CA ASP A 432 11.78 -20.66 9.33
C ASP A 432 11.10 -20.95 7.98
N LEU A 433 9.77 -20.87 7.95
CA LEU A 433 8.97 -21.03 6.74
C LEU A 433 8.33 -19.71 6.31
N SER A 434 7.74 -19.00 7.27
CA SER A 434 7.14 -17.67 7.10
C SER A 434 6.96 -17.00 8.46
N SER A 435 6.62 -15.72 8.47
CA SER A 435 6.10 -15.02 9.63
C SER A 435 4.83 -14.27 9.26
N GLY A 436 3.73 -14.55 9.95
CA GLY A 436 2.50 -13.77 9.84
C GLY A 436 2.46 -12.64 10.87
N SER A 437 1.32 -11.94 10.93
CA SER A 437 1.08 -10.83 11.86
C SER A 437 0.94 -11.27 13.32
N PHE A 438 0.56 -12.53 13.58
CA PHE A 438 0.30 -13.07 14.93
C PHE A 438 1.18 -14.29 15.29
N HIS A 439 1.62 -15.08 14.31
CA HIS A 439 2.41 -16.31 14.54
C HIS A 439 3.74 -16.35 13.77
N ILE A 440 4.78 -16.92 14.40
CA ILE A 440 5.96 -17.46 13.72
C ILE A 440 5.60 -18.81 13.11
N VAL A 441 5.89 -19.01 11.83
CA VAL A 441 5.64 -20.29 11.15
C VAL A 441 6.97 -21.01 10.90
N LYS A 442 7.15 -22.15 11.56
CA LYS A 442 8.32 -23.03 11.37
C LYS A 442 7.92 -24.29 10.60
N LEU A 443 8.86 -24.81 9.82
CA LEU A 443 8.80 -26.13 9.21
C LEU A 443 9.63 -27.10 10.04
N LEU A 444 9.03 -28.22 10.44
CA LEU A 444 9.65 -29.29 11.22
C LEU A 444 9.88 -30.50 10.31
N GLU A 445 11.09 -31.03 10.29
CA GLU A 445 11.53 -32.11 9.37
C GLU A 445 12.01 -33.32 10.17
N PHE A 446 11.62 -34.52 9.73
CA PHE A 446 11.82 -35.78 10.44
C PHE A 446 12.77 -36.75 9.70
N GLU A 447 13.24 -37.79 10.41
CA GLU A 447 14.21 -38.78 9.92
C GLU A 447 13.73 -39.56 8.68
N ASP A 448 12.44 -39.81 8.58
CA ASP A 448 11.83 -40.53 7.45
C ASP A 448 11.49 -39.63 6.25
N GLY A 449 11.82 -38.33 6.33
CA GLY A 449 11.50 -37.32 5.32
C GLY A 449 10.10 -36.70 5.47
N TRP A 450 9.31 -37.10 6.47
CA TRP A 450 8.04 -36.46 6.79
C TRP A 450 8.26 -35.05 7.35
N SER A 451 7.29 -34.15 7.16
CA SER A 451 7.38 -32.78 7.66
C SER A 451 6.01 -32.19 8.03
N CYS A 452 6.00 -31.30 9.02
CA CYS A 452 4.80 -30.59 9.46
C CYS A 452 5.07 -29.10 9.69
N VAL A 453 4.00 -28.31 9.82
CA VAL A 453 4.08 -26.88 10.09
C VAL A 453 3.80 -26.62 11.57
N GLY A 454 4.62 -25.80 12.22
CA GLY A 454 4.38 -25.27 13.55
C GLY A 454 4.08 -23.78 13.50
N ARG A 455 2.95 -23.35 14.04
CA ARG A 455 2.59 -21.94 14.26
C ARG A 455 2.74 -21.62 15.73
N PHE A 456 3.52 -20.57 16.06
CA PHE A 456 3.86 -20.19 17.43
C PHE A 456 3.47 -18.73 17.66
N ALA A 457 2.66 -18.45 18.68
CA ALA A 457 2.17 -17.10 18.93
C ALA A 457 3.31 -16.16 19.33
N GLU A 458 3.36 -14.98 18.71
CA GLU A 458 4.40 -13.98 18.96
C GLU A 458 4.16 -13.14 20.22
N TYR A 459 2.90 -13.05 20.66
CA TYR A 459 2.48 -12.30 21.84
C TYR A 459 2.23 -13.27 23.02
N GLU A 460 2.64 -12.89 24.23
CA GLU A 460 2.42 -13.71 25.45
C GLU A 460 0.92 -13.94 25.74
N GLU A 461 0.04 -13.11 25.16
CA GLU A 461 -1.41 -13.10 25.39
C GLU A 461 -2.19 -13.12 24.06
N GLU A 462 -1.94 -14.07 23.17
CA GLU A 462 -2.96 -14.38 22.14
C GLU A 462 -4.24 -14.82 22.86
N PRO A 463 -5.41 -14.19 22.58
CA PRO A 463 -6.66 -14.62 23.21
C PRO A 463 -6.91 -16.08 22.87
N LEU A 464 -6.88 -16.95 23.88
CA LEU A 464 -7.10 -18.39 23.76
C LEU A 464 -8.31 -18.73 22.88
N ILE A 465 -9.35 -17.93 23.00
CA ILE A 465 -10.61 -18.08 22.28
C ILE A 465 -10.48 -17.94 20.75
N ASN A 466 -9.52 -17.15 20.25
CA ASN A 466 -9.27 -17.00 18.81
C ASN A 466 -8.67 -18.29 18.26
N LEU A 467 -7.66 -18.82 18.96
CA LEU A 467 -7.05 -20.09 18.60
C LEU A 467 -8.06 -21.24 18.67
N GLU A 468 -8.84 -21.33 19.75
CA GLU A 468 -9.87 -22.36 19.87
C GLU A 468 -10.90 -22.29 18.74
N SER A 469 -11.30 -21.08 18.35
CA SER A 469 -12.27 -20.89 17.27
C SER A 469 -11.71 -21.23 15.90
N GLU A 470 -10.47 -20.84 15.61
CA GLU A 470 -9.78 -21.19 14.38
C GLU A 470 -9.70 -22.73 14.22
N GLN A 471 -9.24 -23.41 15.28
CA GLN A 471 -9.08 -24.86 15.26
C GLN A 471 -10.43 -25.58 15.15
N ALA A 472 -11.48 -25.03 15.76
CA ALA A 472 -12.84 -25.51 15.56
C ALA A 472 -13.31 -25.37 14.09
N THR A 473 -13.04 -24.24 13.45
CA THR A 473 -13.36 -24.02 12.04
C THR A 473 -12.64 -25.01 11.14
N VAL A 474 -11.33 -25.19 11.31
CA VAL A 474 -10.54 -26.13 10.49
C VAL A 474 -11.04 -27.57 10.65
N ARG A 475 -11.30 -28.03 11.88
CA ARG A 475 -11.88 -29.36 12.14
C ARG A 475 -13.26 -29.53 11.53
N TYR A 476 -14.11 -28.50 11.62
CA TYR A 476 -15.43 -28.51 11.00
C TYR A 476 -15.33 -28.66 9.48
N LEU A 477 -14.47 -27.87 8.84
CA LEU A 477 -14.23 -27.92 7.40
C LEU A 477 -13.72 -29.27 6.94
N LYS A 478 -12.76 -29.87 7.66
CA LYS A 478 -12.23 -31.20 7.34
C LYS A 478 -13.31 -32.29 7.33
N LYS A 479 -14.31 -32.15 8.21
CA LYS A 479 -15.41 -33.11 8.37
C LYS A 479 -16.59 -32.87 7.42
N HIS A 480 -16.86 -31.61 7.09
CA HIS A 480 -18.10 -31.19 6.43
C HIS A 480 -17.92 -30.58 5.04
N SER A 481 -16.69 -30.42 4.55
CA SER A 481 -16.39 -29.88 3.22
C SER A 481 -15.33 -30.70 2.49
N SER A 482 -15.20 -30.46 1.18
CA SER A 482 -14.11 -30.98 0.36
C SER A 482 -12.90 -30.04 0.29
N LEU A 483 -12.92 -28.92 1.02
CA LEU A 483 -11.84 -27.94 0.97
C LEU A 483 -10.55 -28.53 1.56
N PRO A 484 -9.41 -28.33 0.89
CA PRO A 484 -8.13 -28.76 1.42
C PRO A 484 -7.71 -27.82 2.56
N VAL A 485 -7.97 -28.23 3.79
CA VAL A 485 -7.54 -27.53 5.02
C VAL A 485 -6.57 -28.39 5.82
N PRO A 486 -5.64 -27.80 6.58
CA PRO A 486 -4.62 -28.57 7.27
C PRO A 486 -5.24 -29.43 8.38
N GLU A 487 -4.75 -30.65 8.58
CA GLU A 487 -5.04 -31.43 9.79
C GLU A 487 -4.31 -30.85 11.00
N THR A 488 -5.03 -30.57 12.09
CA THR A 488 -4.44 -30.14 13.36
C THR A 488 -3.94 -31.34 14.14
N TYR A 489 -2.63 -31.45 14.35
CA TYR A 489 -2.04 -32.55 15.12
C TYR A 489 -1.97 -32.28 16.61
N LEU A 490 -1.56 -31.08 17.00
CA LEU A 490 -1.37 -30.72 18.39
C LEU A 490 -1.64 -29.23 18.59
N VAL A 491 -2.37 -28.91 19.65
CA VAL A 491 -2.58 -27.53 20.11
C VAL A 491 -2.05 -27.44 21.54
N ASN A 492 -1.26 -26.42 21.82
CA ASN A 492 -0.87 -26.04 23.16
C ASN A 492 -1.23 -24.59 23.41
N ASN A 493 -2.06 -24.39 24.42
CA ASN A 493 -2.60 -23.09 24.80
C ASN A 493 -1.95 -22.48 26.04
N ASN A 494 -0.86 -23.06 26.54
CA ASN A 494 -0.15 -22.55 27.70
C ASN A 494 0.99 -21.63 27.24
N PRO A 495 0.89 -20.29 27.40
CA PRO A 495 1.96 -19.37 27.00
C PRO A 495 3.25 -19.58 27.79
N SER A 496 3.18 -20.18 28.99
CA SER A 496 4.33 -20.56 29.81
C SER A 496 4.89 -21.96 29.50
N HIS A 497 4.48 -22.58 28.39
CA HIS A 497 5.00 -23.89 27.99
C HIS A 497 6.51 -23.86 27.75
N VAL A 498 7.20 -24.99 27.92
CA VAL A 498 8.66 -25.10 27.75
C VAL A 498 9.16 -24.74 26.34
N VAL A 499 8.26 -24.74 25.35
CA VAL A 499 8.50 -24.26 23.97
C VAL A 499 8.70 -22.74 23.91
N GLY A 500 8.13 -22.00 24.87
CA GLY A 500 8.27 -20.56 25.02
C GLY A 500 7.01 -19.74 24.70
N THR A 501 5.94 -20.37 24.18
CA THR A 501 4.67 -19.72 23.84
C THR A 501 3.58 -20.78 23.58
N THR A 502 2.36 -20.34 23.28
CA THR A 502 1.28 -21.15 22.68
C THR A 502 1.64 -21.54 21.25
N PHE A 503 1.18 -22.70 20.80
CA PHE A 503 1.48 -23.17 19.45
C PHE A 503 0.47 -24.19 18.93
N VAL A 504 0.44 -24.30 17.60
CA VAL A 504 -0.25 -25.35 16.85
C VAL A 504 0.74 -26.06 15.97
N LEU A 505 0.78 -27.38 16.03
CA LEU A 505 1.44 -28.23 15.04
C LEU A 505 0.37 -28.84 14.13
N GLN A 506 0.54 -28.67 12.83
CA GLN A 506 -0.46 -29.04 11.83
C GLN A 506 0.18 -29.58 10.54
N GLU A 507 -0.65 -30.18 9.70
CA GLU A 507 -0.32 -30.69 8.39
C GLU A 507 0.36 -29.62 7.53
N ARG A 508 1.44 -30.01 6.85
CA ARG A 508 2.02 -29.20 5.79
C ARG A 508 1.29 -29.51 4.49
N LEU A 509 0.35 -28.65 4.13
CA LEU A 509 -0.28 -28.72 2.80
C LEU A 509 0.76 -28.46 1.70
N PRO A 510 0.70 -29.18 0.56
CA PRO A 510 1.64 -29.00 -0.53
C PRO A 510 1.35 -27.71 -1.32
N GLY A 511 2.30 -27.28 -2.14
CA GLY A 511 2.16 -26.09 -3.00
C GLY A 511 2.75 -24.81 -2.41
N GLN A 512 2.50 -23.69 -3.11
CA GLN A 512 2.92 -22.34 -2.76
C GLN A 512 1.72 -21.41 -2.76
N SER A 513 1.78 -20.33 -1.98
CA SER A 513 0.79 -19.27 -2.03
C SER A 513 0.62 -18.73 -3.46
N LEU A 514 -0.63 -18.49 -3.88
CA LEU A 514 -0.92 -17.97 -5.21
C LEU A 514 -0.18 -16.66 -5.47
N SER A 515 -0.06 -15.77 -4.48
CA SER A 515 0.66 -14.49 -4.64
C SER A 515 2.12 -14.64 -5.08
N LYS A 516 2.76 -15.77 -4.77
CA LYS A 516 4.16 -16.03 -5.14
C LYS A 516 4.35 -16.52 -6.57
N ILE A 517 3.29 -17.04 -7.18
CA ILE A 517 3.36 -17.63 -8.52
C ILE A 517 2.49 -16.88 -9.52
N TYR A 518 1.54 -16.05 -9.06
CA TYR A 518 0.49 -15.47 -9.89
C TYR A 518 1.05 -14.70 -11.08
N ASP A 519 2.04 -13.84 -10.88
CA ASP A 519 2.59 -13.01 -11.96
C ASP A 519 3.29 -13.83 -13.05
N ASP A 520 3.88 -14.97 -12.69
CA ASP A 520 4.54 -15.90 -13.61
C ASP A 520 3.56 -16.80 -14.38
N LEU A 521 2.29 -16.87 -13.95
CA LEU A 521 1.27 -17.67 -14.62
C LEU A 521 0.86 -17.03 -15.97
N SER A 522 0.69 -17.88 -16.98
CA SER A 522 -0.04 -17.49 -18.19
C SER A 522 -1.44 -17.02 -17.85
N ILE A 523 -2.05 -16.19 -18.70
CA ILE A 523 -3.43 -15.72 -18.50
C ILE A 523 -4.39 -16.92 -18.34
N GLU A 524 -4.23 -17.96 -19.16
CA GLU A 524 -5.01 -19.19 -19.05
C GLU A 524 -4.88 -19.83 -17.66
N HIS A 525 -3.65 -19.96 -17.13
CA HIS A 525 -3.42 -20.52 -15.81
C HIS A 525 -3.91 -19.63 -14.67
N LYS A 526 -3.83 -18.30 -14.81
CA LYS A 526 -4.46 -17.35 -13.88
C LYS A 526 -5.96 -17.63 -13.80
N LEU A 527 -6.64 -17.74 -14.94
CA LEU A 527 -8.08 -18.02 -14.99
C LEU A 527 -8.44 -19.41 -14.41
N VAL A 528 -7.59 -20.42 -14.59
CA VAL A 528 -7.77 -21.73 -13.94
C VAL A 528 -7.62 -21.66 -12.41
N ALA A 529 -6.65 -20.90 -11.90
CA ALA A 529 -6.49 -20.68 -10.47
C ALA A 529 -7.73 -19.95 -9.89
N ILE A 530 -8.18 -18.90 -10.58
CA ILE A 530 -9.36 -18.12 -10.20
C ILE A 530 -10.64 -18.98 -10.20
N SER A 531 -10.78 -19.90 -11.15
CA SER A 531 -11.91 -20.83 -11.19
C SER A 531 -11.97 -21.71 -9.94
N GLN A 532 -10.83 -22.24 -9.52
CA GLN A 532 -10.73 -23.08 -8.32
C GLN A 532 -10.99 -22.29 -7.02
N MET A 533 -10.63 -20.99 -6.99
CA MET A 533 -11.02 -20.12 -5.89
C MET A 533 -12.55 -19.92 -5.83
N GLY A 534 -13.21 -19.74 -6.98
CA GLY A 534 -14.67 -19.66 -7.04
C GLY A 534 -15.36 -20.95 -6.61
N GLU A 535 -14.85 -22.11 -7.04
CA GLU A 535 -15.29 -23.42 -6.57
C GLU A 535 -15.13 -23.58 -5.05
N ALA A 536 -14.05 -23.04 -4.47
CA ALA A 536 -13.85 -23.07 -3.02
C ALA A 536 -14.91 -22.25 -2.27
N ILE A 537 -15.27 -21.07 -2.77
CA ILE A 537 -16.38 -20.26 -2.23
C ILE A 537 -17.73 -20.99 -2.37
N ALA A 538 -17.98 -21.64 -3.50
CA ALA A 538 -19.18 -22.46 -3.70
C ALA A 538 -19.23 -23.67 -2.74
N ASN A 539 -18.08 -24.20 -2.28
CA ASN A 539 -18.05 -25.21 -1.23
C ASN A 539 -18.43 -24.63 0.15
N LEU A 540 -17.92 -23.45 0.50
CA LEU A 540 -18.30 -22.76 1.74
C LEU A 540 -19.78 -22.41 1.78
N SER A 541 -20.36 -22.03 0.64
CA SER A 541 -21.78 -21.65 0.58
C SER A 541 -22.74 -22.82 0.78
N ARG A 542 -22.26 -24.07 0.82
CA ARG A 542 -23.09 -25.24 1.17
C ARG A 542 -23.17 -25.50 2.68
N LEU A 543 -22.37 -24.79 3.47
CA LEU A 543 -22.32 -24.93 4.93
C LEU A 543 -23.31 -23.95 5.57
N HIS A 544 -24.32 -24.48 6.24
CA HIS A 544 -25.42 -23.70 6.80
C HIS A 544 -25.35 -23.65 8.32
N PHE A 545 -25.52 -22.45 8.88
CA PHE A 545 -25.45 -22.20 10.31
C PHE A 545 -26.69 -21.46 10.82
N PRO A 546 -27.08 -21.68 12.10
CA PRO A 546 -28.29 -21.11 12.70
C PRO A 546 -28.11 -19.68 13.26
N ALA A 547 -26.87 -19.25 13.47
CA ALA A 547 -26.54 -17.92 13.97
C ALA A 547 -25.28 -17.35 13.30
N ILE A 548 -25.05 -16.05 13.50
CA ILE A 548 -23.86 -15.28 13.14
C ILE A 548 -22.91 -15.27 14.34
N GLY A 549 -21.67 -15.69 14.15
CA GLY A 549 -20.65 -15.75 15.19
C GLY A 549 -19.50 -16.68 14.82
N SER A 550 -18.60 -16.97 15.75
CA SER A 550 -17.44 -17.82 15.45
C SER A 550 -17.67 -19.26 15.91
N LEU A 551 -17.08 -20.24 15.21
CA LEU A 551 -17.32 -21.65 15.51
C LEU A 551 -16.63 -22.08 16.80
N LYS A 552 -17.26 -23.01 17.51
CA LYS A 552 -16.73 -23.73 18.68
C LYS A 552 -16.47 -25.19 18.32
N GLU A 553 -15.73 -25.89 19.18
CA GLU A 553 -15.20 -27.25 18.99
C GLU A 553 -16.16 -28.26 18.33
N HIS A 554 -17.45 -28.18 18.62
CA HIS A 554 -18.47 -29.13 18.12
C HIS A 554 -19.31 -28.60 16.94
N GLY A 555 -18.89 -27.51 16.30
CA GLY A 555 -19.60 -26.86 15.19
C GLY A 555 -20.75 -25.96 15.63
N GLU A 556 -20.86 -25.70 16.94
CA GLU A 556 -21.80 -24.73 17.51
C GLU A 556 -21.31 -23.30 17.23
N VAL A 557 -22.25 -22.38 17.02
CA VAL A 557 -21.92 -20.96 16.81
C VAL A 557 -21.83 -20.26 18.17
N GLY A 558 -20.67 -19.68 18.46
CA GLY A 558 -20.35 -18.91 19.65
C GLY A 558 -20.38 -17.40 19.44
N PRO A 559 -19.91 -16.63 20.45
CA PRO A 559 -19.63 -15.21 20.29
C PRO A 559 -18.65 -14.95 19.14
N LEU A 560 -18.84 -13.81 18.47
CA LEU A 560 -17.99 -13.38 17.38
C LEU A 560 -16.59 -13.03 17.90
N GLN A 561 -15.55 -13.60 17.30
CA GLN A 561 -14.16 -13.21 17.51
C GLN A 561 -13.75 -12.16 16.47
N ASN A 562 -12.99 -11.15 16.89
CA ASN A 562 -12.54 -10.09 15.99
C ASN A 562 -11.23 -9.44 16.48
N TYR A 563 -10.18 -9.54 15.65
CA TYR A 563 -8.86 -8.98 15.90
C TYR A 563 -8.82 -7.47 16.17
N VAL A 564 -9.81 -6.71 15.69
CA VAL A 564 -9.90 -5.26 15.91
C VAL A 564 -10.06 -4.91 17.39
N TYR A 565 -10.68 -5.79 18.18
CA TYR A 565 -11.03 -5.54 19.58
C TYR A 565 -10.37 -6.54 20.57
N ASP A 566 -9.39 -7.32 20.12
CA ASP A 566 -8.71 -8.34 20.94
C ASP A 566 -8.06 -7.76 22.21
N ASP A 567 -7.58 -6.51 22.18
CA ASP A 567 -6.93 -5.85 23.32
C ASP A 567 -7.91 -5.50 24.46
N GLU A 568 -9.21 -5.40 24.15
CA GLU A 568 -10.26 -5.12 25.13
C GLU A 568 -11.47 -6.02 24.88
N PRO A 569 -11.44 -7.31 25.29
CA PRO A 569 -12.47 -8.29 24.98
C PRO A 569 -13.88 -7.90 25.43
N GLY A 570 -14.00 -7.02 26.43
CA GLY A 570 -15.28 -6.46 26.88
C GLY A 570 -15.96 -5.54 25.87
N ARG A 571 -15.24 -5.09 24.82
CA ARG A 571 -15.76 -4.28 23.71
C ARG A 571 -16.14 -5.11 22.49
N ASN A 572 -15.88 -6.41 22.49
CA ASN A 572 -16.23 -7.27 21.37
C ASN A 572 -17.76 -7.29 21.15
N PRO A 573 -18.22 -7.33 19.89
CA PRO A 573 -19.63 -7.51 19.57
C PRO A 573 -20.16 -8.80 20.21
N THR A 574 -21.26 -8.68 20.98
CA THR A 574 -21.80 -9.77 21.80
C THR A 574 -22.61 -10.77 20.99
N GLY A 575 -22.01 -11.89 20.56
CA GLY A 575 -22.72 -12.95 19.83
C GLY A 575 -23.10 -14.19 20.68
N PRO A 576 -23.69 -15.23 20.06
CA PRO A 576 -24.08 -15.31 18.65
C PRO A 576 -25.34 -14.48 18.33
N HIS A 577 -25.49 -14.02 17.08
CA HIS A 577 -26.62 -13.21 16.63
C HIS A 577 -27.54 -13.98 15.68
N HIS A 578 -28.85 -13.71 15.71
CA HIS A 578 -29.83 -14.41 14.86
C HIS A 578 -30.42 -13.53 13.75
N THR A 579 -30.03 -12.26 13.68
CA THR A 579 -30.45 -11.33 12.62
C THR A 579 -29.27 -10.45 12.21
N LEU A 580 -29.29 -9.96 10.96
CA LEU A 580 -28.32 -8.97 10.49
C LEU A 580 -28.37 -7.68 11.34
N LYS A 581 -29.57 -7.27 11.78
CA LYS A 581 -29.76 -6.10 12.64
C LYS A 581 -29.01 -6.26 13.95
N ASP A 582 -29.19 -7.38 14.65
CA ASP A 582 -28.53 -7.62 15.94
C ASP A 582 -27.01 -7.68 15.79
N PHE A 583 -26.53 -8.30 14.71
CA PHE A 583 -25.11 -8.33 14.37
C PHE A 583 -24.54 -6.94 14.11
N MET A 584 -25.20 -6.09 13.32
CA MET A 584 -24.69 -4.74 13.06
C MET A 584 -24.81 -3.85 14.31
N PHE A 585 -25.89 -3.99 15.10
CA PHE A 585 -26.11 -3.14 16.26
C PHE A 585 -25.20 -3.47 17.45
N SER A 586 -24.61 -4.66 17.49
CA SER A 586 -23.65 -5.03 18.55
C SER A 586 -22.33 -4.26 18.45
N PHE A 587 -21.88 -3.89 17.25
CA PHE A 587 -20.75 -2.96 17.06
C PHE A 587 -21.06 -1.53 17.51
N LEU A 588 -22.34 -1.17 17.52
CA LEU A 588 -22.83 0.17 17.86
C LEU A 588 -23.32 0.25 19.31
N SER A 589 -22.82 -0.60 20.21
CA SER A 589 -23.21 -0.63 21.62
C SER A 589 -22.57 0.53 22.42
N ALA A 590 -23.05 0.76 23.65
CA ALA A 590 -22.50 1.82 24.52
C ALA A 590 -21.01 1.57 24.88
N ASP A 591 -20.62 0.30 24.91
CA ASP A 591 -19.26 -0.15 25.20
C ASP A 591 -18.48 -0.54 23.92
N GLY A 592 -19.10 -0.41 22.75
CA GLY A 592 -18.51 -0.75 21.45
C GLY A 592 -17.59 0.33 20.88
N GLY A 593 -17.05 0.11 19.68
CA GLY A 593 -16.16 1.05 18.99
C GLY A 593 -14.79 1.22 19.65
N GLN A 594 -13.84 1.81 18.92
CA GLN A 594 -12.47 1.94 19.38
C GLN A 594 -12.30 3.19 20.26
N PHE A 595 -12.97 4.29 19.93
CA PHE A 595 -12.88 5.57 20.65
C PHE A 595 -14.25 6.16 21.05
N ALA A 596 -14.23 7.03 22.07
CA ALA A 596 -15.45 7.58 22.68
C ALA A 596 -16.22 8.54 21.75
N ALA A 597 -15.53 9.36 20.96
CA ALA A 597 -16.20 10.30 20.06
C ALA A 597 -16.94 9.61 18.92
N ALA A 598 -16.49 8.42 18.48
CA ALA A 598 -17.23 7.61 17.53
C ALA A 598 -18.52 7.06 18.16
N ARG A 599 -18.44 6.57 19.42
CA ARG A 599 -19.61 6.10 20.18
C ARG A 599 -20.71 7.16 20.29
N ALA A 600 -20.34 8.43 20.43
CA ALA A 600 -21.31 9.54 20.49
C ALA A 600 -22.16 9.66 19.21
N LEU A 601 -21.71 9.12 18.07
CA LEU A 601 -22.44 9.10 16.80
C LEU A 601 -23.29 7.84 16.61
N PHE A 602 -23.08 6.78 17.40
CA PHE A 602 -23.76 5.51 17.23
C PHE A 602 -25.29 5.60 17.30
N PRO A 603 -25.92 6.43 18.16
CA PRO A 603 -27.37 6.62 18.13
C PRO A 603 -27.87 7.11 16.77
N ALA A 604 -27.19 8.10 16.17
CA ALA A 604 -27.55 8.63 14.85
C ALA A 604 -27.29 7.60 13.74
N VAL A 605 -26.21 6.83 13.83
CA VAL A 605 -25.96 5.71 12.90
C VAL A 605 -27.09 4.68 12.98
N LYS A 606 -27.51 4.28 14.18
CA LYS A 606 -28.62 3.32 14.38
C LYS A 606 -29.93 3.86 13.80
N GLU A 607 -30.27 5.11 14.09
CA GLU A 607 -31.48 5.77 13.57
C GLU A 607 -31.54 5.77 12.04
N ASN A 608 -30.41 6.06 11.38
CA ASN A 608 -30.35 6.07 9.91
C ASN A 608 -30.25 4.65 9.30
N LEU A 609 -29.67 3.69 10.02
CA LEU A 609 -29.48 2.31 9.55
C LEU A 609 -30.75 1.45 9.69
N GLU A 610 -31.56 1.71 10.72
CA GLU A 610 -32.74 0.90 11.04
C GLU A 610 -33.78 0.83 9.91
N PRO A 611 -34.15 1.92 9.21
CA PRO A 611 -35.07 1.86 8.08
C PRO A 611 -34.54 1.03 6.92
N LEU A 612 -33.22 1.11 6.65
CA LEU A 612 -32.59 0.33 5.57
C LEU A 612 -32.58 -1.16 5.90
N LEU A 613 -32.30 -1.52 7.16
CA LEU A 613 -32.40 -2.90 7.64
C LEU A 613 -33.84 -3.42 7.57
N ALA A 614 -34.83 -2.59 7.89
CA ALA A 614 -36.24 -2.96 7.80
C ALA A 614 -36.69 -3.18 6.34
N GLU A 615 -36.26 -2.32 5.42
CA GLU A 615 -36.52 -2.45 3.98
C GLU A 615 -35.96 -3.76 3.41
N HIS A 616 -34.79 -4.18 3.91
CA HIS A 616 -34.11 -5.39 3.46
C HIS A 616 -34.39 -6.62 4.35
N ALA A 617 -35.32 -6.52 5.30
CA ALA A 617 -35.57 -7.59 6.28
C ALA A 617 -36.06 -8.91 5.64
N GLN A 618 -36.67 -8.85 4.45
CA GLN A 618 -37.12 -10.03 3.70
C GLN A 618 -36.15 -10.44 2.58
N ASN A 619 -35.00 -9.77 2.44
CA ASN A 619 -34.04 -10.09 1.40
C ASN A 619 -33.32 -11.41 1.73
N PRO A 620 -33.47 -12.49 0.92
CA PRO A 620 -32.90 -13.80 1.26
C PRO A 620 -31.38 -13.78 1.45
N ILE A 621 -30.64 -12.98 0.68
CA ILE A 621 -29.17 -12.94 0.73
C ILE A 621 -28.60 -12.33 2.02
N LEU A 622 -29.46 -11.67 2.81
CA LEU A 622 -29.14 -11.00 4.07
C LEU A 622 -29.69 -11.74 5.30
N ASN A 623 -30.35 -12.87 5.09
CA ASN A 623 -31.09 -13.62 6.08
C ASN A 623 -30.57 -15.06 6.21
N PRO A 624 -30.94 -15.81 7.26
CA PRO A 624 -30.52 -17.19 7.42
C PRO A 624 -31.02 -18.08 6.26
N PRO A 625 -30.34 -19.21 5.96
CA PRO A 625 -29.21 -19.75 6.73
C PRO A 625 -27.93 -18.92 6.59
N TRP A 626 -27.10 -18.88 7.63
CA TRP A 626 -25.80 -18.18 7.59
C TRP A 626 -24.73 -19.07 6.96
N ARG A 627 -23.68 -18.47 6.39
CA ARG A 627 -22.55 -19.17 5.75
C ARG A 627 -21.25 -18.89 6.47
N LEU A 628 -20.32 -19.84 6.45
CA LEU A 628 -18.96 -19.64 6.95
C LEU A 628 -18.19 -18.72 5.99
N ILE A 629 -17.60 -17.66 6.54
CA ILE A 629 -16.86 -16.62 5.82
C ILE A 629 -15.41 -16.65 6.29
N HIS A 630 -14.50 -16.72 5.33
CA HIS A 630 -13.07 -16.53 5.54
C HIS A 630 -12.76 -15.04 5.42
N VAL A 631 -12.36 -14.39 6.53
CA VAL A 631 -12.23 -12.93 6.62
C VAL A 631 -11.15 -12.37 5.69
N ASP A 632 -10.07 -13.13 5.46
CA ASP A 632 -8.97 -12.75 4.55
C ASP A 632 -8.82 -13.74 3.38
N PHE A 633 -9.91 -14.03 2.65
CA PHE A 633 -9.86 -14.94 1.50
C PHE A 633 -9.14 -14.27 0.31
N ASN A 634 -7.82 -14.35 0.32
CA ASN A 634 -6.94 -13.65 -0.60
C ASN A 634 -5.85 -14.59 -1.17
N TRP A 635 -5.17 -14.18 -2.24
CA TRP A 635 -4.11 -14.95 -2.92
C TRP A 635 -2.96 -15.42 -2.02
N GLN A 636 -2.76 -14.79 -0.86
CA GLN A 636 -1.74 -15.16 0.12
C GLN A 636 -2.13 -16.42 0.92
N ASN A 637 -3.43 -16.66 1.11
CA ASN A 637 -4.01 -17.69 1.97
C ASN A 637 -4.54 -18.90 1.20
N VAL A 638 -4.33 -18.93 -0.12
CA VAL A 638 -4.62 -20.08 -0.98
C VAL A 638 -3.34 -20.65 -1.56
N LEU A 639 -3.12 -21.94 -1.38
CA LEU A 639 -1.95 -22.67 -1.85
C LEU A 639 -2.28 -23.41 -3.14
N PHE A 640 -1.36 -23.31 -4.10
CA PHE A 640 -1.44 -24.00 -5.38
C PHE A 640 -0.19 -24.84 -5.63
N GLN A 641 -0.40 -26.04 -6.15
CA GLN A 641 0.64 -26.93 -6.62
C GLN A 641 0.64 -26.97 -8.15
N GLN A 642 1.83 -27.02 -8.75
CA GLN A 642 2.03 -27.17 -10.18
C GLN A 642 2.88 -28.42 -10.41
N ASP A 643 2.29 -29.46 -11.02
CA ASP A 643 2.95 -30.77 -11.15
C ASP A 643 4.04 -30.77 -12.25
N GLU A 644 3.99 -29.82 -13.19
CA GLU A 644 5.01 -29.56 -14.24
C GLU A 644 5.21 -28.05 -14.42
N SER A 645 6.39 -27.60 -14.88
CA SER A 645 6.70 -26.16 -15.04
C SER A 645 5.76 -25.39 -15.98
N SER A 646 4.95 -26.09 -16.77
CA SER A 646 3.99 -25.54 -17.71
C SER A 646 2.54 -26.04 -17.54
N GLY A 647 2.23 -26.80 -16.47
CA GLY A 647 0.87 -27.29 -16.24
C GLY A 647 -0.04 -26.26 -15.54
N PRO A 648 -1.37 -26.41 -15.57
CA PRO A 648 -2.26 -25.54 -14.81
C PRO A 648 -2.05 -25.72 -13.30
N PRO A 649 -2.08 -24.63 -12.52
CA PRO A 649 -1.95 -24.71 -11.07
C PRO A 649 -3.21 -25.36 -10.47
N ARG A 650 -3.04 -26.21 -9.45
CA ARG A 650 -4.12 -26.87 -8.74
C ARG A 650 -4.20 -26.40 -7.28
N LEU A 651 -5.38 -26.01 -6.82
CA LEU A 651 -5.62 -25.63 -5.42
C LEU A 651 -5.31 -26.83 -4.52
N SER A 652 -4.35 -26.63 -3.63
CA SER A 652 -3.83 -27.65 -2.72
C SER A 652 -4.04 -27.29 -1.26
N GLY A 653 -4.45 -26.05 -0.95
CA GLY A 653 -4.73 -25.64 0.42
C GLY A 653 -5.44 -24.30 0.56
N VAL A 654 -6.28 -24.18 1.60
CA VAL A 654 -6.80 -22.91 2.13
C VAL A 654 -6.39 -22.84 3.59
N ILE A 655 -5.62 -21.82 3.94
CA ILE A 655 -4.98 -21.63 5.25
C ILE A 655 -5.41 -20.31 5.89
N ASP A 656 -5.02 -20.12 7.15
CA ASP A 656 -5.24 -18.87 7.90
C ASP A 656 -6.73 -18.56 8.15
N TRP A 657 -7.38 -19.43 8.93
CA TRP A 657 -8.81 -19.33 9.25
C TRP A 657 -9.08 -18.44 10.48
N ASP A 658 -8.11 -17.61 10.86
CA ASP A 658 -8.19 -16.74 12.02
C ASP A 658 -9.36 -15.75 11.88
N CYS A 659 -10.09 -15.54 12.99
CA CYS A 659 -11.29 -14.72 13.05
C CYS A 659 -12.40 -15.10 12.03
N SER A 660 -12.35 -16.29 11.42
CA SER A 660 -13.45 -16.78 10.59
C SER A 660 -14.77 -16.79 11.36
N PHE A 661 -15.86 -16.48 10.66
CA PHE A 661 -17.18 -16.35 11.29
C PHE A 661 -18.30 -16.79 10.35
N THR A 662 -19.45 -17.12 10.92
CA THR A 662 -20.68 -17.37 10.18
C THR A 662 -21.43 -16.05 9.98
N GLY A 663 -21.93 -15.77 8.79
CA GLY A 663 -22.61 -14.52 8.48
C GLY A 663 -23.54 -14.60 7.27
N PRO A 664 -24.13 -13.46 6.85
CA PRO A 664 -24.92 -13.37 5.63
C PRO A 664 -24.17 -13.89 4.40
N VAL A 665 -24.85 -14.66 3.54
CA VAL A 665 -24.28 -15.15 2.28
C VAL A 665 -23.80 -14.02 1.37
N TYR A 666 -24.40 -12.83 1.50
CA TYR A 666 -23.93 -11.58 0.90
C TYR A 666 -22.42 -11.34 1.06
N TYR A 667 -21.85 -11.58 2.26
CA TYR A 667 -20.43 -11.32 2.53
C TYR A 667 -19.52 -12.48 2.09
N LEU A 668 -20.08 -13.67 1.84
CA LEU A 668 -19.32 -14.81 1.33
C LEU A 668 -18.95 -14.61 -0.15
N TYR A 669 -19.91 -14.15 -0.96
CA TYR A 669 -19.67 -13.89 -2.39
C TYR A 669 -19.06 -12.50 -2.58
N GLU A 670 -17.78 -12.35 -2.21
CA GLU A 670 -16.98 -11.17 -2.49
C GLU A 670 -15.86 -11.45 -3.50
N TYR A 671 -15.44 -10.41 -4.23
CA TYR A 671 -14.25 -10.50 -5.07
C TYR A 671 -12.99 -10.48 -4.20
N PRO A 672 -12.05 -11.41 -4.38
CA PRO A 672 -10.73 -11.32 -3.75
C PRO A 672 -10.06 -9.96 -4.06
N PRO A 673 -9.41 -9.30 -3.08
CA PRO A 673 -8.88 -7.95 -3.27
C PRO A 673 -7.97 -7.79 -4.49
N PHE A 674 -7.11 -8.77 -4.77
CA PHE A 674 -6.12 -8.70 -5.87
C PHE A 674 -6.72 -8.74 -7.28
N ILE A 675 -7.99 -9.15 -7.42
CA ILE A 675 -8.73 -9.06 -8.69
C ILE A 675 -9.71 -7.90 -8.72
N GLN A 676 -9.67 -7.01 -7.72
CA GLN A 676 -10.34 -5.71 -7.78
C GLN A 676 -9.38 -4.69 -8.42
N ASP A 677 -9.88 -3.74 -9.21
CA ASP A 677 -9.02 -2.78 -9.90
C ASP A 677 -8.50 -1.70 -8.93
N ASP A 678 -7.18 -1.53 -8.85
CA ASP A 678 -6.52 -0.39 -8.22
C ASP A 678 -6.20 0.68 -9.28
N ASP A 679 -6.42 1.96 -8.95
CA ASP A 679 -6.08 3.08 -9.84
C ASP A 679 -4.57 3.21 -10.07
N LEU A 680 -3.75 2.63 -9.20
CA LEU A 680 -2.28 2.58 -9.27
C LEU A 680 -1.75 1.46 -10.18
N GLU A 681 -2.50 0.38 -10.39
CA GLU A 681 -2.09 -0.82 -11.16
C GLU A 681 -2.88 -0.96 -12.47
N ARG A 682 -2.82 0.09 -13.32
CA ARG A 682 -3.65 0.17 -14.54
C ARG A 682 -3.39 -0.91 -15.58
N ASP A 683 -2.17 -1.43 -15.60
CA ASP A 683 -1.73 -2.51 -16.46
C ASP A 683 -2.44 -3.84 -16.17
N ARG A 684 -2.97 -4.02 -14.95
CA ARG A 684 -3.67 -5.23 -14.53
C ARG A 684 -5.17 -5.22 -14.83
N TRP A 685 -5.74 -4.09 -15.21
CA TRP A 685 -7.19 -3.92 -15.34
C TRP A 685 -7.87 -4.91 -16.28
N GLU A 686 -7.31 -5.14 -17.48
CA GLU A 686 -7.89 -6.09 -18.44
C GLU A 686 -7.84 -7.53 -17.94
N ILE A 687 -6.73 -7.90 -17.29
CA ILE A 687 -6.57 -9.24 -16.69
C ILE A 687 -7.52 -9.40 -15.50
N ASN A 688 -7.65 -8.39 -14.65
CA ASN A 688 -8.54 -8.40 -13.49
C ASN A 688 -10.01 -8.46 -13.90
N LYS A 689 -10.42 -7.73 -14.94
CA LYS A 689 -11.74 -7.85 -15.55
C LYS A 689 -12.02 -9.28 -16.03
N ALA A 690 -11.08 -9.90 -16.74
CA ALA A 690 -11.22 -11.29 -17.16
C ALA A 690 -11.28 -12.26 -15.97
N ALA A 691 -10.46 -12.04 -14.94
CA ALA A 691 -10.45 -12.83 -13.72
C ALA A 691 -11.78 -12.74 -12.96
N ARG A 692 -12.35 -11.53 -12.79
CA ARG A 692 -13.66 -11.35 -12.14
C ARG A 692 -14.77 -12.05 -12.90
N LYS A 693 -14.81 -11.92 -14.23
CA LYS A 693 -15.77 -12.67 -15.08
C LYS A 693 -15.65 -14.18 -14.84
N GLN A 694 -14.42 -14.70 -14.86
CA GLN A 694 -14.17 -16.12 -14.67
C GLN A 694 -14.53 -16.58 -13.25
N TYR A 695 -14.25 -15.77 -12.23
CA TYR A 695 -14.55 -16.05 -10.83
C TYR A 695 -16.06 -16.24 -10.62
N VAL A 696 -16.87 -15.27 -11.04
CA VAL A 696 -18.33 -15.37 -10.94
C VAL A 696 -18.84 -16.56 -11.75
N LYS A 697 -18.36 -16.72 -12.99
CA LYS A 697 -18.74 -17.86 -13.85
C LYS A 697 -18.49 -19.19 -13.17
N SER A 698 -17.31 -19.39 -12.58
CA SER A 698 -16.96 -20.64 -11.87
C SER A 698 -17.83 -20.91 -10.65
N ILE A 699 -18.22 -19.85 -9.90
CA ILE A 699 -19.17 -19.97 -8.79
C ILE A 699 -20.53 -20.40 -9.31
N LEU A 700 -21.07 -19.75 -10.35
CA LEU A 700 -22.38 -20.09 -10.90
C LEU A 700 -22.40 -21.49 -11.51
N ASP A 701 -21.34 -21.88 -12.22
CA ASP A 701 -21.18 -23.19 -12.84
C ASP A 701 -21.02 -24.32 -11.80
N SER A 702 -20.67 -23.98 -10.54
CA SER A 702 -20.66 -24.91 -9.41
C SER A 702 -22.06 -25.32 -8.93
N PHE A 703 -23.12 -24.73 -9.50
CA PHE A 703 -24.51 -25.04 -9.20
C PHE A 703 -25.30 -25.37 -10.48
N PRO A 704 -26.29 -26.28 -10.42
CA PRO A 704 -27.15 -26.58 -11.56
C PRO A 704 -27.83 -25.32 -12.10
N GLU A 705 -27.96 -25.23 -13.43
CA GLU A 705 -28.70 -24.14 -14.07
C GLU A 705 -30.13 -24.04 -13.52
N GLY A 706 -30.57 -22.80 -13.25
CA GLY A 706 -31.89 -22.52 -12.69
C GLY A 706 -32.09 -22.89 -11.21
N SER A 707 -31.07 -23.42 -10.52
CA SER A 707 -31.18 -23.72 -9.08
C SER A 707 -31.27 -22.46 -8.22
N GLU A 708 -31.95 -22.58 -7.07
CA GLU A 708 -32.06 -21.49 -6.09
C GLU A 708 -30.68 -21.02 -5.59
N ALA A 709 -29.75 -21.94 -5.36
CA ALA A 709 -28.38 -21.60 -4.96
C ALA A 709 -27.60 -20.81 -6.02
N ARG A 710 -27.80 -21.13 -7.32
CA ARG A 710 -27.21 -20.36 -8.42
C ARG A 710 -27.78 -18.95 -8.46
N ASN A 711 -29.09 -18.81 -8.29
CA ASN A 711 -29.75 -17.51 -8.24
C ASN A 711 -29.33 -16.70 -6.99
N GLU A 712 -29.22 -17.33 -5.82
CA GLU A 712 -28.72 -16.71 -4.58
C GLU A 712 -27.32 -16.12 -4.81
N ALA A 713 -26.39 -16.91 -5.39
CA ALA A 713 -25.05 -16.45 -5.69
C ALA A 713 -25.04 -15.25 -6.67
N TRP A 714 -25.84 -15.33 -7.73
CA TRP A 714 -25.97 -14.24 -8.70
C TRP A 714 -26.53 -12.95 -8.07
N GLU A 715 -27.57 -13.08 -7.25
CA GLU A 715 -28.19 -11.96 -6.55
C GLU A 715 -27.24 -11.30 -5.55
N CYS A 716 -26.33 -12.06 -4.92
CA CYS A 716 -25.28 -11.49 -4.08
C CYS A 716 -24.34 -10.56 -4.85
N PHE A 717 -23.91 -10.92 -6.06
CA PHE A 717 -23.08 -10.04 -6.90
C PHE A 717 -23.86 -8.82 -7.38
N ARG A 718 -25.13 -9.02 -7.75
CA ARG A 718 -26.01 -7.97 -8.29
C ARG A 718 -26.40 -6.89 -7.28
N GLN A 719 -26.58 -7.28 -6.02
CA GLN A 719 -27.11 -6.41 -4.97
C GLN A 719 -26.02 -5.83 -4.06
N LYS A 720 -24.75 -5.81 -4.50
CA LYS A 720 -23.65 -5.22 -3.72
C LYS A 720 -23.93 -3.76 -3.40
N SER A 721 -23.77 -3.41 -2.13
CA SER A 721 -24.16 -2.13 -1.57
C SER A 721 -23.02 -1.45 -0.83
N ALA A 722 -22.89 -0.15 -1.05
CA ALA A 722 -21.93 0.70 -0.33
C ALA A 722 -22.21 0.72 1.18
N TRP A 723 -23.47 0.73 1.63
CA TRP A 723 -23.75 0.84 3.06
C TRP A 723 -23.36 -0.44 3.84
N LEU A 724 -23.57 -1.62 3.26
CA LEU A 724 -23.15 -2.90 3.87
C LEU A 724 -21.62 -3.03 3.90
N ASN A 725 -20.97 -2.77 2.76
CA ASN A 725 -19.53 -2.94 2.63
C ASN A 725 -18.75 -1.88 3.43
N ARG A 726 -19.26 -0.64 3.51
CA ARG A 726 -18.65 0.40 4.36
C ARG A 726 -18.86 0.14 5.84
N PHE A 727 -19.98 -0.47 6.24
CA PHE A 727 -20.16 -0.84 7.63
C PHE A 727 -19.09 -1.84 8.08
N THR A 728 -18.89 -2.91 7.30
CA THR A 728 -17.88 -3.92 7.61
C THR A 728 -16.47 -3.34 7.58
N ASP A 729 -16.13 -2.52 6.59
CA ASP A 729 -14.87 -1.78 6.55
C ASP A 729 -14.65 -0.94 7.83
N ILE A 730 -15.62 -0.11 8.22
CA ILE A 730 -15.44 0.85 9.32
C ILE A 730 -15.46 0.21 10.70
N PHE A 731 -16.36 -0.74 10.94
CA PHE A 731 -16.65 -1.25 12.29
C PHE A 731 -16.11 -2.67 12.54
N PHE A 732 -15.89 -3.46 11.49
CA PHE A 732 -15.51 -4.87 11.61
C PHE A 732 -14.04 -5.13 11.24
N LEU A 733 -13.55 -4.57 10.13
CA LEU A 733 -12.22 -4.90 9.57
C LEU A 733 -11.13 -3.89 9.94
N ARG A 734 -11.49 -2.64 10.25
CA ARG A 734 -10.49 -1.57 10.35
C ARG A 734 -10.15 -1.22 11.80
N ARG A 735 -8.85 -1.27 12.10
CA ARG A 735 -8.29 -0.68 13.32
C ARG A 735 -7.96 0.79 13.08
N TRP A 736 -8.48 1.67 13.93
CA TRP A 736 -8.36 3.12 13.81
C TRP A 736 -7.20 3.64 14.64
N GLY A 737 -6.43 4.54 14.05
CA GLY A 737 -5.26 5.09 14.72
C GLY A 737 -5.51 6.28 15.63
N THR A 738 -6.58 7.03 15.36
CA THR A 738 -7.02 8.13 16.21
C THR A 738 -8.54 8.20 16.30
N GLU A 739 -9.01 8.74 17.42
CA GLU A 739 -10.41 9.02 17.68
C GLU A 739 -11.04 9.91 16.61
N ARG A 740 -10.30 10.90 16.10
CA ARG A 740 -10.79 11.79 15.05
C ARG A 740 -11.02 11.05 13.74
N VAL A 741 -10.07 10.22 13.32
CA VAL A 741 -10.17 9.50 12.04
C VAL A 741 -11.34 8.53 12.10
N GLU A 742 -11.48 7.73 13.16
CA GLU A 742 -12.67 6.89 13.36
C GLU A 742 -13.95 7.73 13.28
N LYS A 743 -14.01 8.82 14.06
CA LYS A 743 -15.18 9.72 14.09
C LYS A 743 -15.55 10.24 12.71
N VAL A 744 -14.60 10.69 11.89
CA VAL A 744 -14.86 11.23 10.55
C VAL A 744 -15.48 10.17 9.64
N PHE A 745 -14.96 8.95 9.67
CA PHE A 745 -15.51 7.86 8.87
C PHE A 745 -16.89 7.44 9.36
N VAL A 746 -17.10 7.35 10.67
CA VAL A 746 -18.41 7.07 11.27
C VAL A 746 -19.42 8.19 10.97
N GLU A 747 -19.00 9.45 11.00
CA GLU A 747 -19.83 10.61 10.66
C GLU A 747 -20.22 10.60 9.18
N ARG A 748 -19.26 10.38 8.28
CA ARG A 748 -19.52 10.25 6.83
C ARG A 748 -20.46 9.09 6.53
N TYR A 749 -20.24 7.95 7.19
CA TYR A 749 -21.13 6.80 7.09
C TYR A 749 -22.55 7.17 7.56
N SER A 750 -22.68 7.78 8.73
CA SER A 750 -23.98 8.25 9.27
C SER A 750 -24.70 9.21 8.32
N GLN A 751 -23.98 10.16 7.70
CA GLN A 751 -24.53 11.08 6.72
C GLN A 751 -24.98 10.35 5.45
N ALA A 752 -24.16 9.42 4.95
CA ALA A 752 -24.44 8.67 3.73
C ALA A 752 -25.62 7.70 3.85
N LEU A 753 -26.02 7.34 5.07
CA LEU A 753 -27.24 6.54 5.31
C LEU A 753 -28.53 7.37 5.19
N ARG A 754 -28.46 8.71 5.20
CA ARG A 754 -29.66 9.54 5.17
C ARG A 754 -30.25 9.59 3.76
N LYS A 755 -31.57 9.47 3.65
CA LYS A 755 -32.29 9.44 2.37
C LYS A 755 -32.14 10.72 1.54
N ASP A 756 -31.88 11.85 2.19
CA ASP A 756 -31.68 13.17 1.58
C ASP A 756 -30.21 13.46 1.22
N TYR A 757 -29.28 12.55 1.52
CA TYR A 757 -27.87 12.73 1.24
C TYR A 757 -27.54 12.40 -0.22
N VAL A 758 -27.03 13.39 -0.96
CA VAL A 758 -26.47 13.20 -2.29
C VAL A 758 -24.95 13.07 -2.18
N PRO A 759 -24.38 11.86 -2.30
CA PRO A 759 -22.92 11.70 -2.29
C PRO A 759 -22.30 12.42 -3.48
N ALA A 760 -21.09 12.96 -3.30
CA ALA A 760 -20.28 13.39 -4.42
C ALA A 760 -20.04 12.21 -5.38
N GLU A 761 -19.99 12.48 -6.68
CA GLU A 761 -19.88 11.46 -7.72
C GLU A 761 -18.71 10.49 -7.42
N GLY A 762 -19.02 9.20 -7.29
CA GLY A 762 -18.04 8.16 -6.96
C GLY A 762 -17.79 7.88 -5.47
N CYS A 763 -18.25 8.71 -4.53
CA CYS A 763 -17.96 8.54 -3.09
C CYS A 763 -18.77 7.46 -2.36
N TRP A 764 -19.69 6.75 -3.03
CA TRP A 764 -20.59 5.76 -2.42
C TRP A 764 -20.77 4.52 -3.28
N LYS A 765 -19.66 3.83 -3.57
CA LYS A 765 -19.64 2.56 -4.30
C LYS A 765 -19.47 1.37 -3.38
N ALA A 766 -19.99 0.23 -3.82
CA ALA A 766 -19.90 -1.02 -3.07
C ALA A 766 -18.45 -1.54 -2.97
N TYR A 767 -17.61 -1.22 -3.95
CA TYR A 767 -16.19 -1.58 -3.98
C TYR A 767 -15.32 -0.32 -3.95
N THR A 768 -14.15 -0.44 -3.33
CA THR A 768 -13.16 0.64 -3.16
C THR A 768 -12.20 0.80 -4.34
N GLY A 769 -12.18 -0.16 -5.27
CA GLY A 769 -11.44 -0.08 -6.52
C GLY A 769 -12.05 0.90 -7.53
N ARG A 770 -11.58 0.88 -8.79
CA ARG A 770 -11.94 1.82 -9.88
C ARG A 770 -13.32 2.46 -9.67
N TRP A 771 -13.32 3.79 -9.51
CA TRP A 771 -14.45 4.61 -9.10
C TRP A 771 -15.68 4.58 -10.03
N ASN A 772 -15.74 3.73 -11.06
CA ASN A 772 -16.88 3.47 -11.94
C ASN A 772 -17.41 2.01 -11.93
N TYR A 773 -16.78 1.09 -11.18
CA TYR A 773 -17.10 -0.34 -11.23
C TYR A 773 -18.52 -0.67 -10.73
N LYS A 774 -19.25 -1.45 -11.52
CA LYS A 774 -20.53 -2.09 -11.17
C LYS A 774 -20.39 -3.59 -11.44
N PRO A 775 -20.61 -4.49 -10.47
CA PRO A 775 -20.41 -5.95 -10.64
C PRO A 775 -21.08 -6.55 -11.87
N ASP A 776 -22.27 -6.06 -12.22
CA ASP A 776 -23.10 -6.58 -13.31
C ASP A 776 -22.64 -6.08 -14.69
N SER A 777 -21.90 -4.96 -14.71
CA SER A 777 -21.51 -4.28 -15.96
C SER A 777 -20.54 -5.09 -16.79
N GLU A 778 -19.81 -6.03 -16.18
CA GLU A 778 -18.87 -6.90 -16.87
C GLU A 778 -19.54 -8.06 -17.62
N PHE A 779 -20.82 -8.35 -17.33
CA PHE A 779 -21.56 -9.47 -17.91
C PHE A 779 -22.63 -9.03 -18.92
N ARG A 780 -22.77 -7.72 -19.17
CA ARG A 780 -23.48 -7.22 -20.34
C ARG A 780 -22.57 -7.43 -21.55
N GLU A 781 -22.90 -8.37 -22.43
CA GLU A 781 -22.13 -8.63 -23.64
C GLU A 781 -22.13 -7.41 -24.57
N ASP A 782 -21.06 -7.30 -25.36
CA ASP A 782 -20.90 -6.48 -26.56
C ASP A 782 -21.93 -6.93 -27.64
N SER A 783 -23.22 -6.82 -27.36
CA SER A 783 -24.30 -7.02 -28.32
C SER A 783 -24.78 -5.66 -28.82
N ASP A 784 -24.39 -5.33 -30.06
CA ASP A 784 -25.07 -4.45 -31.01
C ASP A 784 -25.95 -3.34 -30.39
N ASP A 785 -25.34 -2.22 -29.99
CA ASP A 785 -25.80 -0.88 -30.37
C ASP A 785 -24.79 0.19 -29.88
N GLU A 786 -24.03 0.76 -30.82
CA GLU A 786 -23.29 2.02 -30.64
C GLU A 786 -24.23 3.24 -30.50
N SER A 787 -25.40 3.09 -29.90
CA SER A 787 -26.35 4.19 -29.75
C SER A 787 -27.30 3.97 -28.57
N GLU A 788 -26.82 4.08 -27.33
CA GLU A 788 -27.67 4.48 -26.19
C GLU A 788 -26.84 4.87 -24.94
N GLU A 789 -25.90 5.81 -25.10
CA GLU A 789 -25.46 6.67 -23.98
C GLU A 789 -26.06 8.08 -24.15
N SER A 790 -27.38 8.20 -24.33
CA SER A 790 -28.08 9.49 -24.17
C SER A 790 -29.59 9.37 -24.08
N SER A 791 -30.14 8.93 -22.95
CA SER A 791 -31.45 9.39 -22.46
C SER A 791 -31.87 8.60 -21.23
N ASP A 792 -32.03 9.29 -20.11
CA ASP A 792 -33.21 9.10 -19.25
C ASP A 792 -33.31 10.32 -18.31
N GLU A 793 -33.62 11.46 -18.91
CA GLU A 793 -34.40 12.50 -18.25
C GLU A 793 -35.78 12.57 -18.91
N SER A 794 -36.79 12.68 -18.06
CA SER A 794 -38.16 13.11 -18.34
C SER A 794 -39.18 12.05 -18.83
N SER A 795 -40.06 11.64 -17.91
CA SER A 795 -41.52 11.91 -17.94
C SER A 795 -42.24 10.81 -17.14
N SER A 796 -42.99 11.14 -16.10
CA SER A 796 -44.42 11.47 -16.13
C SER A 796 -44.89 11.50 -14.65
N HIS A 797 -45.90 12.23 -14.19
CA HIS A 797 -46.92 13.08 -14.81
C HIS A 797 -47.57 13.98 -13.73
N SER A 798 -48.10 15.09 -14.24
CA SER A 798 -49.18 15.95 -13.76
C SER A 798 -50.26 15.34 -12.87
N SER A 799 -50.83 16.14 -11.94
CA SER A 799 -52.25 16.58 -11.94
C SER A 799 -52.52 17.51 -10.74
N GLU A 800 -53.14 18.66 -11.05
CA GLU A 800 -53.78 19.68 -10.18
C GLU A 800 -52.91 20.58 -9.28
#